data_AF-A0A928LDY5-F1
#
_entry.id   AF-A0A928LDY5-F1
#
_cell.length_a   1.000
_cell.length_b   1.000
_cell.length_c   1.000
_cell.angle_alpha   90.00
_cell.angle_beta   90.00
_cell.angle_gamma   90.00
#
_symmetry.space_group_name_H-M   'P 1'
#
loop_
_entity.id
_entity.type
_entity.pdbx_description
1 polymer ?
#
loop_
_entity_poly.entity_id
_entity_poly.type
_entity_poly.pdbx_seq_one_letter_code
_entity_poly.pdbx_strand_id
1 'polypeptide(L)'
;MIGTVISATSRLLPQYKEEGLVQDRLLVMETSDDDTAKAIIAVMQNRNHRSTEALFSSMRMPNIEEEITHYVDCVAIMRHSCTICSTHDCDKIIKYLYELLQNGYADDDLRRLVPVLFVDNAGIIPEDFQIHQISIADRLKVDSIEQILKVAGELDYYVVKLAEQNPDAVKQRIKAAVTNAKEIVLTLPRRSQSSSAVMLLSTAIMLKEGGVFKDADVNRVQDWLRTEAKSRTSMSRCVCNSVSAALSEAICNGRLPIAKQYGSPFWTSDSAFVAVDDSINVTKDTLDDYLLTDVSVGRNTALQYLQDEDVLFKEKESKGEQKTWTVETENGVKKPRRFYSLSRDLLTPRANRIVDEAVASDLFHKLDKPINNFFPFIKHKYLDMIAGQVITDYKHGNTFIEVTGTPGSGKTDWIMMQALQRAKAGDVVIVLDPTNAFCREELLGHRIPEKIIDNYFTFWDMSTQGWPVNILDFESCEDITQRVQRLSSLLISGMHLTGSNQIPIVMTKAEEWLQEYEINNSLSLHNLPARFDGNAKERELQTKLKALLSTVKDMKNEVQPPGWNNLLTERGKVLVISAGNATINSDANPYDILFDTLYSFKDKNRDGKLTVILDEVQTLNHGSNSTLVKILSRGRKLDISVILASQDYLNRSLAAVYKHCGTHILFRPLGEECIRAVAELTKLDINVIRTLPDFCCAIMGAIYSEYSKKNKQLESAVIGETYRPPYVGNYDKNN
;
A
#
# COMPACT_ATOMS: atom_id res chain seq x y z
N MET A 1 -14.39 -47.37 -1.57
CA MET A 1 -15.82 -47.01 -1.52
C MET A 1 -16.32 -46.52 -2.87
N ILE A 2 -15.98 -45.33 -3.35
CA ILE A 2 -16.51 -44.79 -4.62
C ILE A 2 -16.15 -45.67 -5.82
N GLY A 3 -14.91 -46.19 -5.89
CA GLY A 3 -14.54 -47.19 -6.91
C GLY A 3 -15.42 -48.44 -6.89
N THR A 4 -15.81 -48.91 -5.70
CA THR A 4 -16.70 -50.08 -5.52
C THR A 4 -18.12 -49.80 -6.02
N VAL A 5 -18.65 -48.60 -5.75
CA VAL A 5 -19.96 -48.17 -6.27
C VAL A 5 -19.94 -48.13 -7.78
N ILE A 6 -18.89 -47.57 -8.38
CA ILE A 6 -18.75 -47.45 -9.83
C ILE A 6 -18.65 -48.84 -10.49
N SER A 7 -17.85 -49.76 -9.92
CA SER A 7 -17.79 -51.16 -10.37
C SER A 7 -19.15 -51.85 -10.32
N ALA A 8 -19.83 -51.80 -9.17
CA ALA A 8 -21.15 -52.42 -9.03
C ALA A 8 -22.20 -51.77 -9.95
N THR A 9 -22.11 -50.45 -10.18
CA THR A 9 -23.01 -49.73 -11.11
C THR A 9 -22.87 -50.29 -12.53
N SER A 10 -21.64 -50.58 -12.97
CA SER A 10 -21.41 -51.12 -14.32
C SER A 10 -22.03 -52.51 -14.53
N ARG A 11 -22.27 -53.27 -13.45
CA ARG A 11 -22.91 -54.59 -13.50
C ARG A 11 -24.42 -54.53 -13.55
N LEU A 12 -25.00 -53.42 -13.08
CA LEU A 12 -26.43 -53.22 -12.98
C LEU A 12 -26.98 -52.36 -14.13
N LEU A 13 -26.16 -52.09 -15.15
CA LEU A 13 -26.53 -51.31 -16.34
C LEU A 13 -27.79 -51.84 -17.05
N PRO A 14 -27.96 -53.16 -17.27
CA PRO A 14 -29.19 -53.67 -17.87
C PRO A 14 -30.44 -53.30 -17.07
N GLN A 15 -30.36 -53.40 -15.74
CA GLN A 15 -31.49 -53.09 -14.85
C GLN A 15 -31.74 -51.59 -14.73
N TYR A 16 -30.69 -50.75 -14.76
CA TYR A 16 -30.85 -49.30 -14.82
C TYR A 16 -31.50 -48.85 -16.14
N LYS A 17 -31.16 -49.49 -17.26
CA LYS A 17 -31.81 -49.26 -18.56
C LYS A 17 -33.32 -49.53 -18.49
N GLU A 18 -33.74 -50.61 -17.82
CA GLU A 18 -35.17 -50.94 -17.62
C GLU A 18 -35.92 -49.85 -16.83
N GLU A 19 -35.23 -49.13 -15.93
CA GLU A 19 -35.78 -48.00 -15.17
C GLU A 19 -35.61 -46.65 -15.90
N GLY A 20 -35.17 -46.66 -17.16
CA GLY A 20 -34.98 -45.47 -18.00
C GLY A 20 -33.77 -44.62 -17.60
N LEU A 21 -32.80 -45.19 -16.88
CA LEU A 21 -31.59 -44.51 -16.45
C LEU A 21 -30.41 -44.90 -17.34
N VAL A 22 -29.73 -43.88 -17.86
CA VAL A 22 -28.48 -44.01 -18.60
C VAL A 22 -27.46 -43.05 -18.01
N GLN A 23 -26.18 -43.36 -18.14
CA GLN A 23 -25.14 -42.43 -17.69
C GLN A 23 -25.12 -41.21 -18.61
N ASP A 24 -25.44 -40.05 -18.04
CA ASP A 24 -25.54 -38.76 -18.72
C ASP A 24 -24.34 -37.84 -18.45
N ARG A 25 -23.37 -38.28 -17.64
CA ARG A 25 -22.19 -37.49 -17.25
C ARG A 25 -20.92 -38.33 -17.16
N LEU A 26 -19.80 -37.74 -17.56
CA LEU A 26 -18.50 -38.39 -17.45
C LEU A 26 -18.03 -38.39 -15.99
N LEU A 27 -17.62 -39.55 -15.48
CA LEU A 27 -17.00 -39.62 -14.15
C LEU A 27 -15.50 -39.29 -14.30
N VAL A 28 -15.04 -38.27 -13.57
CA VAL A 28 -13.65 -37.78 -13.63
C VAL A 28 -12.99 -37.97 -12.27
N MET A 29 -11.88 -38.69 -12.24
CA MET A 29 -11.05 -38.89 -11.05
C MET A 29 -9.75 -38.11 -11.19
N GLU A 30 -9.60 -37.07 -10.38
CA GLU A 30 -8.40 -36.26 -10.32
C GLU A 30 -7.48 -36.77 -9.19
N THR A 31 -6.27 -37.20 -9.56
CA THR A 31 -5.27 -37.74 -8.61
C THR A 31 -3.89 -37.20 -8.96
N SER A 32 -3.10 -36.86 -7.95
CA SER A 32 -1.76 -36.27 -8.12
C SER A 32 -0.64 -37.31 -8.18
N ASP A 33 -0.94 -38.57 -7.88
CA ASP A 33 0.04 -39.66 -7.89
C ASP A 33 -0.47 -40.93 -8.60
N ASP A 34 0.49 -41.66 -9.17
CA ASP A 34 0.28 -42.86 -9.97
C ASP A 34 -0.18 -44.07 -9.14
N ASP A 35 0.28 -44.17 -7.89
CA ASP A 35 -0.02 -45.31 -7.02
C ASP A 35 -1.48 -45.28 -6.57
N THR A 36 -1.97 -44.11 -6.17
CA THR A 36 -3.39 -43.86 -5.87
C THR A 36 -4.26 -44.14 -7.09
N ALA A 37 -3.85 -43.69 -8.28
CA ALA A 37 -4.56 -43.98 -9.52
C ALA A 37 -4.69 -45.50 -9.74
N LYS A 38 -3.56 -46.23 -9.67
CA LYS A 38 -3.51 -47.69 -9.83
C LYS A 38 -4.37 -48.42 -8.81
N ALA A 39 -4.32 -48.01 -7.54
CA ALA A 39 -5.12 -48.61 -6.47
C ALA A 39 -6.62 -48.52 -6.76
N ILE A 40 -7.09 -47.35 -7.21
CA ILE A 40 -8.51 -47.13 -7.49
C ILE A 40 -8.94 -47.83 -8.78
N ILE A 41 -8.10 -47.78 -9.81
CA ILE A 41 -8.30 -48.52 -11.06
C ILE A 41 -8.49 -50.01 -10.75
N ALA A 42 -7.66 -50.59 -9.88
CA ALA A 42 -7.78 -51.99 -9.48
C ALA A 42 -9.09 -52.31 -8.73
N VAL A 43 -9.69 -51.35 -8.02
CA VAL A 43 -11.01 -51.53 -7.38
C VAL A 43 -12.15 -51.53 -8.41
N MET A 44 -11.99 -50.80 -9.51
CA MET A 44 -13.01 -50.62 -10.55
C MET A 44 -12.93 -51.67 -11.66
N GLN A 45 -11.73 -52.19 -11.92
CA GLN A 45 -11.51 -53.20 -12.92
C GLN A 45 -12.12 -54.52 -12.48
N ASN A 46 -12.56 -55.28 -13.48
CA ASN A 46 -13.22 -56.55 -13.28
C ASN A 46 -12.84 -57.59 -14.34
N ARG A 47 -13.34 -58.83 -14.22
CA ARG A 47 -12.95 -59.95 -15.08
C ARG A 47 -13.31 -59.80 -16.56
N ASN A 48 -14.13 -58.82 -16.93
CA ASN A 48 -14.47 -58.55 -18.34
C ASN A 48 -13.42 -57.65 -19.02
N HIS A 49 -12.43 -57.14 -18.28
CA HIS A 49 -11.26 -56.52 -18.87
C HIS A 49 -10.30 -57.59 -19.40
N ARG A 50 -9.84 -57.42 -20.64
CA ARG A 50 -8.79 -58.27 -21.23
C ARG A 50 -7.39 -57.89 -20.74
N SER A 51 -7.19 -56.61 -20.42
CA SER A 51 -5.97 -56.05 -19.85
C SER A 51 -6.20 -55.51 -18.44
N THR A 52 -5.24 -55.74 -17.54
CA THR A 52 -5.20 -55.10 -16.21
C THR A 52 -4.65 -53.67 -16.27
N GLU A 53 -4.14 -53.22 -17.42
CA GLU A 53 -3.63 -51.86 -17.59
C GLU A 53 -4.73 -50.91 -18.10
N ALA A 54 -4.77 -49.69 -17.57
CA ALA A 54 -5.68 -48.66 -18.05
C ALA A 54 -5.27 -48.17 -19.44
N LEU A 55 -6.26 -47.81 -20.27
CA LEU A 55 -6.00 -47.18 -21.55
C LEU A 55 -5.45 -45.77 -21.33
N PHE A 56 -4.40 -45.41 -22.06
CA PHE A 56 -3.81 -44.08 -21.99
C PHE A 56 -4.26 -43.22 -23.18
N SER A 57 -4.49 -41.93 -22.94
CA SER A 57 -4.94 -41.00 -23.98
C SER A 57 -3.98 -40.85 -25.16
N SER A 58 -2.69 -41.11 -24.93
CA SER A 58 -1.64 -41.09 -25.96
C SER A 58 -1.67 -42.29 -26.89
N MET A 59 -2.45 -43.34 -26.60
CA MET A 59 -2.62 -44.48 -27.49
C MET A 59 -3.32 -44.07 -28.80
N ARG A 60 -3.09 -44.84 -29.87
CA ARG A 60 -3.76 -44.62 -31.17
C ARG A 60 -5.25 -44.93 -31.05
N MET A 61 -6.11 -44.08 -31.61
CA MET A 61 -7.57 -44.25 -31.52
C MET A 61 -8.08 -45.61 -31.98
N PRO A 62 -7.61 -46.20 -33.10
CA PRO A 62 -8.06 -47.53 -33.50
C PRO A 62 -7.81 -48.60 -32.44
N ASN A 63 -6.71 -48.52 -31.68
CA ASN A 63 -6.41 -49.46 -30.61
C ASN A 63 -7.34 -49.25 -29.40
N ILE A 64 -7.65 -47.99 -29.08
CA ILE A 64 -8.59 -47.65 -28.00
C ILE A 64 -9.99 -48.14 -28.35
N GLU A 65 -10.45 -47.88 -29.57
CA GLU A 65 -11.75 -48.33 -30.08
C GLU A 65 -11.85 -49.86 -30.10
N GLU A 66 -10.81 -50.55 -30.59
CA GLU A 66 -10.73 -52.01 -30.59
C GLU A 66 -10.81 -52.57 -29.17
N GLU A 67 -10.04 -52.06 -28.21
CA GLU A 67 -10.08 -52.55 -26.84
C GLU A 67 -11.47 -52.35 -26.21
N ILE A 68 -12.08 -51.17 -26.41
CA ILE A 68 -13.41 -50.87 -25.87
C ILE A 68 -14.51 -51.75 -26.48
N THR A 69 -14.36 -52.27 -27.71
CA THR A 69 -15.34 -53.22 -28.26
C THR A 69 -15.47 -54.52 -27.45
N HIS A 70 -14.47 -54.84 -26.63
CA HIS A 70 -14.48 -56.00 -25.76
C HIS A 70 -15.13 -55.72 -24.38
N TYR A 71 -15.47 -54.46 -24.09
CA TYR A 71 -15.99 -54.03 -22.79
C TYR A 71 -17.52 -54.14 -22.75
N VAL A 72 -18.01 -55.12 -21.98
CA VAL A 72 -19.44 -55.36 -21.74
C VAL A 72 -19.71 -55.47 -20.24
N ASP A 73 -20.67 -54.69 -19.77
CA ASP A 73 -21.07 -54.55 -18.36
C ASP A 73 -19.87 -54.27 -17.44
N CYS A 74 -18.98 -53.37 -17.86
CA CYS A 74 -17.76 -53.01 -17.13
C CYS A 74 -17.45 -51.51 -17.18
N VAL A 75 -16.42 -51.09 -16.43
CA VAL A 75 -15.97 -49.70 -16.35
C VAL A 75 -14.94 -49.44 -17.44
N ALA A 76 -15.19 -48.51 -18.36
CA ALA A 76 -14.21 -48.12 -19.37
C ALA A 76 -13.27 -47.06 -18.78
N ILE A 77 -12.08 -47.48 -18.34
CA ILE A 77 -11.11 -46.61 -17.68
C ILE A 77 -10.16 -46.02 -18.72
N MET A 78 -10.12 -44.69 -18.77
CA MET A 78 -9.18 -43.94 -19.57
C MET A 78 -8.32 -43.06 -18.67
N ARG A 79 -7.03 -42.93 -19.01
CA ARG A 79 -6.08 -42.14 -18.23
C ARG A 79 -5.40 -41.09 -19.10
N HIS A 80 -5.35 -39.88 -18.57
CA HIS A 80 -4.61 -38.76 -19.13
C HIS A 80 -3.68 -38.19 -18.06
N SER A 81 -2.46 -37.83 -18.48
CA SER A 81 -1.45 -37.23 -17.61
C SER A 81 -0.95 -35.99 -18.33
N CYS A 82 -1.26 -34.79 -17.85
CA CYS A 82 -0.83 -33.53 -18.45
C CYS A 82 0.69 -33.42 -18.56
N THR A 83 1.41 -34.13 -17.69
CA THR A 83 2.87 -34.23 -17.71
C THR A 83 3.44 -35.04 -18.87
N ILE A 84 2.67 -35.95 -19.49
CA ILE A 84 3.16 -36.94 -20.47
C ILE A 84 2.39 -36.85 -21.79
N CYS A 85 1.11 -36.53 -21.74
CA CYS A 85 0.19 -36.54 -22.88
C CYS A 85 -0.07 -35.12 -23.38
N SER A 86 -0.30 -34.97 -24.69
CA SER A 86 -0.57 -33.67 -25.29
C SER A 86 -2.03 -33.22 -25.07
N THR A 87 -2.29 -31.92 -25.19
CA THR A 87 -3.66 -31.37 -25.20
C THR A 87 -4.51 -32.02 -26.30
N HIS A 88 -3.92 -32.26 -27.48
CA HIS A 88 -4.58 -32.94 -28.58
C HIS A 88 -5.05 -34.35 -28.19
N ASP A 89 -4.24 -35.09 -27.43
CA ASP A 89 -4.63 -36.41 -26.90
C ASP A 89 -5.79 -36.31 -25.91
N CYS A 90 -5.82 -35.25 -25.09
CA CYS A 90 -6.91 -34.99 -24.17
C CYS A 90 -8.22 -34.73 -24.92
N ASP A 91 -8.23 -33.78 -25.86
CA ASP A 91 -9.41 -33.37 -26.62
C ASP A 91 -10.00 -34.55 -27.41
N LYS A 92 -9.11 -35.31 -28.06
CA LYS A 92 -9.44 -36.52 -28.81
C LYS A 92 -10.18 -37.54 -27.93
N ILE A 93 -9.68 -37.77 -26.72
CA ILE A 93 -10.29 -38.70 -25.77
C ILE A 93 -11.57 -38.18 -25.15
N ILE A 94 -11.62 -36.91 -24.74
CA ILE A 94 -12.83 -36.31 -24.18
C ILE A 94 -13.97 -36.40 -25.19
N LYS A 95 -13.69 -36.05 -26.46
CA LYS A 95 -14.66 -36.19 -27.55
C LYS A 95 -15.17 -37.62 -27.70
N TYR A 96 -14.26 -38.59 -27.69
CA TYR A 96 -14.62 -40.01 -27.81
C TYR A 96 -15.43 -40.53 -26.61
N LEU A 97 -15.04 -40.19 -25.38
CA LEU A 97 -15.79 -40.54 -24.17
C LEU A 97 -17.20 -39.90 -24.17
N TYR A 98 -17.32 -38.71 -24.73
CA TYR A 98 -18.61 -38.05 -24.90
C TYR A 98 -19.49 -38.73 -25.95
N GLU A 99 -18.92 -39.13 -27.08
CA GLU A 99 -19.61 -39.96 -28.07
C GLU A 99 -20.08 -41.29 -27.46
N LEU A 100 -19.30 -41.89 -26.56
CA LEU A 100 -19.72 -43.09 -25.82
C LEU A 100 -20.90 -42.81 -24.87
N LEU A 101 -20.93 -41.66 -24.20
CA LEU A 101 -22.05 -41.25 -23.34
C LEU A 101 -23.33 -40.95 -24.16
N GLN A 102 -23.21 -40.23 -25.28
CA GLN A 102 -24.35 -39.86 -26.12
C GLN A 102 -24.93 -41.04 -26.90
N ASN A 103 -24.08 -41.96 -27.37
CA ASN A 103 -24.49 -43.17 -28.07
C ASN A 103 -24.83 -44.32 -27.09
N GLY A 104 -24.89 -44.03 -25.79
CA GLY A 104 -25.21 -44.98 -24.74
C GLY A 104 -26.56 -45.63 -24.98
N TYR A 105 -26.52 -46.94 -25.30
CA TYR A 105 -27.65 -47.79 -25.68
C TYR A 105 -28.29 -47.51 -27.05
N ALA A 106 -27.49 -47.46 -28.12
CA ALA A 106 -28.01 -47.91 -29.42
C ALA A 106 -28.66 -49.31 -29.26
N ASP A 107 -29.69 -49.62 -30.05
CA ASP A 107 -30.50 -50.87 -29.94
C ASP A 107 -29.68 -52.18 -29.96
N ASP A 108 -28.40 -52.12 -30.32
CA ASP A 108 -27.47 -53.23 -30.20
C ASP A 108 -26.90 -53.34 -28.77
N ASP A 109 -27.20 -54.45 -28.10
CA ASP A 109 -26.78 -54.87 -26.75
C ASP A 109 -25.24 -54.96 -26.51
N LEU A 110 -24.41 -54.48 -27.45
CA LEU A 110 -22.97 -54.73 -27.52
C LEU A 110 -22.08 -53.70 -26.81
N ARG A 111 -22.61 -52.58 -26.29
CA ARG A 111 -21.79 -51.49 -25.69
C ARG A 111 -22.34 -50.94 -24.37
N ARG A 112 -22.57 -51.81 -23.39
CA ARG A 112 -22.98 -51.43 -22.03
C ARG A 112 -21.75 -51.20 -21.15
N LEU A 113 -21.35 -49.94 -20.94
CA LEU A 113 -20.16 -49.59 -20.15
C LEU A 113 -20.33 -48.29 -19.35
N VAL A 114 -19.47 -48.10 -18.34
CA VAL A 114 -19.39 -46.88 -17.52
C VAL A 114 -18.06 -46.17 -17.79
N PRO A 115 -17.99 -45.08 -18.57
CA PRO A 115 -16.74 -44.38 -18.83
C PRO A 115 -16.27 -43.59 -17.60
N VAL A 116 -14.98 -43.74 -17.30
CA VAL A 116 -14.26 -43.02 -16.23
C VAL A 116 -12.96 -42.46 -16.78
N LEU A 117 -12.69 -41.18 -16.54
CA LEU A 117 -11.46 -40.50 -16.92
C LEU A 117 -10.61 -40.18 -15.69
N PHE A 118 -9.39 -40.70 -15.64
CA PHE A 118 -8.37 -40.31 -14.67
C PHE A 118 -7.50 -39.19 -15.24
N VAL A 119 -7.34 -38.10 -14.48
CA VAL A 119 -6.54 -36.92 -14.84
C VAL A 119 -5.71 -36.46 -13.64
N ASP A 120 -4.60 -35.77 -13.90
CA ASP A 120 -3.83 -35.03 -12.90
C ASP A 120 -4.28 -33.56 -12.77
N ASN A 121 -5.03 -33.05 -13.75
CA ASN A 121 -5.63 -31.72 -13.73
C ASN A 121 -7.00 -31.72 -14.42
N ALA A 122 -8.10 -31.69 -13.65
CA ALA A 122 -9.45 -31.66 -14.22
C ALA A 122 -9.82 -30.32 -14.89
N GLY A 123 -9.04 -29.26 -14.64
CA GLY A 123 -9.22 -27.95 -15.25
C GLY A 123 -8.98 -27.93 -16.77
N ILE A 124 -8.31 -28.94 -17.32
CA ILE A 124 -8.10 -29.08 -18.77
C ILE A 124 -9.38 -29.48 -19.52
N ILE A 125 -10.35 -30.06 -18.81
CA ILE A 125 -11.60 -30.48 -19.43
C ILE A 125 -12.38 -29.18 -19.73
N PRO A 126 -13.02 -29.00 -20.90
CA PRO A 126 -13.76 -27.77 -21.23
C PRO A 126 -15.08 -27.62 -20.44
N GLU A 127 -15.37 -26.45 -19.84
CA GLU A 127 -16.43 -26.22 -18.84
C GLU A 127 -17.85 -26.65 -19.25
N ASP A 128 -18.13 -26.66 -20.54
CA ASP A 128 -19.38 -27.10 -21.17
C ASP A 128 -19.62 -28.61 -21.06
N PHE A 129 -18.57 -29.42 -20.86
CA PHE A 129 -18.72 -30.87 -20.67
C PHE A 129 -19.34 -31.22 -19.31
N GLN A 130 -20.43 -31.98 -19.29
CA GLN A 130 -21.02 -32.37 -18.01
C GLN A 130 -20.24 -33.54 -17.39
N ILE A 131 -19.59 -33.27 -16.26
CA ILE A 131 -18.80 -34.27 -15.52
C ILE A 131 -19.33 -34.43 -14.10
N HIS A 132 -18.94 -35.53 -13.45
CA HIS A 132 -18.87 -35.65 -12.00
C HIS A 132 -17.41 -35.83 -11.59
N GLN A 133 -16.84 -34.79 -10.96
CA GLN A 133 -15.44 -34.78 -10.55
C GLN A 133 -15.27 -35.26 -9.11
N ILE A 134 -14.28 -36.12 -8.89
CA ILE A 134 -13.71 -36.38 -7.56
C ILE A 134 -12.23 -36.05 -7.58
N SER A 135 -11.79 -35.20 -6.67
CA SER A 135 -10.37 -34.92 -6.44
C SER A 135 -9.91 -35.70 -5.21
N ILE A 136 -8.89 -36.53 -5.40
CA ILE A 136 -8.38 -37.44 -4.38
C ILE A 136 -7.05 -36.86 -3.91
N ALA A 137 -7.10 -36.21 -2.75
CA ALA A 137 -5.96 -35.56 -2.12
C ALA A 137 -5.09 -36.54 -1.31
N ASP A 138 -5.68 -37.62 -0.79
CA ASP A 138 -4.98 -38.57 0.06
C ASP A 138 -4.22 -39.60 -0.78
N ARG A 139 -2.94 -39.82 -0.44
CA ARG A 139 -2.16 -40.92 -1.01
C ARG A 139 -2.65 -42.26 -0.48
N LEU A 140 -3.18 -43.10 -1.35
CA LEU A 140 -3.60 -44.45 -1.00
C LEU A 140 -2.42 -45.42 -1.09
N LYS A 141 -1.89 -45.85 0.06
CA LYS A 141 -0.93 -46.95 0.12
C LYS A 141 -1.68 -48.28 0.21
N VAL A 142 -1.41 -49.17 -0.74
CA VAL A 142 -1.98 -50.51 -0.79
C VAL A 142 -0.87 -51.55 -0.74
N ASP A 143 -0.98 -52.53 0.15
CA ASP A 143 0.02 -53.58 0.33
C ASP A 143 0.07 -54.58 -0.84
N SER A 144 -1.08 -54.87 -1.48
CA SER A 144 -1.16 -55.77 -2.64
C SER A 144 -2.34 -55.42 -3.56
N ILE A 145 -2.03 -55.06 -4.82
CA ILE A 145 -3.03 -54.83 -5.88
C ILE A 145 -3.78 -56.13 -6.21
N GLU A 146 -3.09 -57.28 -6.21
CA GLU A 146 -3.70 -58.59 -6.48
C GLU A 146 -4.80 -58.94 -5.48
N GLN A 147 -4.61 -58.61 -4.20
CA GLN A 147 -5.64 -58.81 -3.18
C GLN A 147 -6.86 -57.92 -3.42
N ILE A 148 -6.66 -56.66 -3.82
CA ILE A 148 -7.77 -55.77 -4.21
C ILE A 148 -8.56 -56.37 -5.37
N LEU A 149 -7.88 -56.77 -6.44
CA LEU A 149 -8.52 -57.36 -7.62
C LEU A 149 -9.30 -58.63 -7.27
N LYS A 150 -8.76 -59.46 -6.37
CA LYS A 150 -9.45 -60.67 -5.90
C LYS A 150 -10.74 -60.32 -5.15
N VAL A 151 -10.67 -59.44 -4.16
CA VAL A 151 -11.83 -59.06 -3.32
C VAL A 151 -12.88 -58.33 -4.14
N ALA A 152 -12.48 -57.38 -4.99
CA ALA A 152 -13.37 -56.68 -5.89
C ALA A 152 -14.05 -57.65 -6.87
N GLY A 153 -13.28 -58.60 -7.44
CA GLY A 153 -13.81 -59.63 -8.33
C GLY A 153 -14.79 -60.60 -7.66
N GLU A 154 -14.58 -60.95 -6.39
CA GLU A 154 -15.53 -61.74 -5.61
C GLU A 154 -16.85 -60.99 -5.40
N LEU A 155 -16.79 -59.71 -5.02
CA LEU A 155 -17.97 -58.87 -4.87
C LEU A 155 -18.75 -58.76 -6.18
N ASP A 156 -18.07 -58.46 -7.28
CA ASP A 156 -18.65 -58.37 -8.62
C ASP A 156 -19.36 -59.68 -9.02
N TYR A 157 -18.72 -60.82 -8.77
CA TYR A 157 -19.32 -62.14 -9.01
C TYR A 157 -20.63 -62.33 -8.24
N TYR A 158 -20.68 -61.92 -6.96
CA TYR A 158 -21.89 -62.01 -6.16
C TYR A 158 -22.99 -61.06 -6.63
N VAL A 159 -22.65 -59.84 -7.07
CA VAL A 159 -23.61 -58.88 -7.62
C VAL A 159 -24.27 -59.45 -8.88
N VAL A 160 -23.48 -59.97 -9.81
CA VAL A 160 -23.99 -60.57 -11.06
C VAL A 160 -24.81 -61.83 -10.75
N LYS A 161 -24.30 -62.74 -9.93
CA LYS A 161 -25.00 -63.98 -9.58
C LYS A 161 -26.32 -63.73 -8.86
N LEU A 162 -26.40 -62.69 -8.02
CA LEU A 162 -27.65 -62.30 -7.36
C LEU A 162 -28.69 -61.85 -8.38
N ALA A 163 -28.28 -61.09 -9.40
CA ALA A 163 -29.14 -60.64 -10.49
C ALA A 163 -29.61 -61.80 -11.38
N GLU A 164 -28.75 -62.78 -11.67
CA GLU A 164 -29.09 -63.96 -12.47
C GLU A 164 -30.02 -64.93 -11.73
N GLN A 165 -29.80 -65.16 -10.44
CA GLN A 165 -30.55 -66.15 -9.65
C GLN A 165 -31.92 -65.65 -9.21
N ASN A 166 -32.10 -64.33 -9.02
CA ASN A 166 -33.34 -63.74 -8.54
C ASN A 166 -33.72 -62.46 -9.32
N PRO A 167 -33.96 -62.55 -10.65
CA PRO A 167 -34.11 -61.38 -11.51
C PRO A 167 -35.27 -60.47 -11.07
N ASP A 168 -36.43 -61.02 -10.74
CA ASP A 168 -37.60 -60.24 -10.30
C ASP A 168 -37.36 -59.53 -8.96
N ALA A 169 -36.69 -60.19 -8.03
CA ALA A 169 -36.39 -59.61 -6.72
C ALA A 169 -35.36 -58.48 -6.83
N VAL A 170 -34.34 -58.66 -7.66
CA VAL A 170 -33.33 -57.63 -7.93
C VAL A 170 -33.95 -56.44 -8.66
N LYS A 171 -34.84 -56.67 -9.63
CA LYS A 171 -35.61 -55.63 -10.31
C LYS A 171 -36.45 -54.80 -9.33
N GLN A 172 -37.19 -55.45 -8.42
CA GLN A 172 -37.97 -54.75 -7.40
C GLN A 172 -37.07 -53.93 -6.45
N ARG A 173 -35.93 -54.48 -6.04
CA ARG A 173 -34.96 -53.79 -5.18
C ARG A 173 -34.33 -52.57 -5.88
N ILE A 174 -33.94 -52.71 -7.13
CA ILE A 174 -33.41 -51.60 -7.94
C ILE A 174 -34.45 -50.50 -8.07
N LYS A 175 -35.71 -50.85 -8.38
CA LYS A 175 -36.79 -49.87 -8.47
C LYS A 175 -37.00 -49.10 -7.15
N ALA A 176 -36.96 -49.80 -6.01
CA ALA A 176 -37.04 -49.18 -4.69
C ALA A 176 -35.83 -48.27 -4.40
N ALA A 177 -34.62 -48.75 -4.68
CA ALA A 177 -33.38 -48.00 -4.49
C ALA A 177 -33.31 -46.77 -5.41
N VAL A 178 -33.75 -46.87 -6.66
CA VAL A 178 -33.87 -45.75 -7.62
C VAL A 178 -34.88 -44.72 -7.13
N THR A 179 -36.01 -45.15 -6.56
CA THR A 179 -37.02 -44.22 -6.01
C THR A 179 -36.42 -43.41 -4.86
N ASN A 180 -35.75 -44.08 -3.91
CA ASN A 180 -35.07 -43.43 -2.79
C ASN A 180 -33.93 -42.51 -3.27
N ALA A 181 -33.10 -42.97 -4.21
CA ALA A 181 -32.03 -42.18 -4.79
C ALA A 181 -32.56 -40.92 -5.51
N LYS A 182 -33.68 -40.99 -6.22
CA LYS A 182 -34.32 -39.82 -6.85
C LYS A 182 -34.71 -38.77 -5.81
N GLU A 183 -35.28 -39.17 -4.67
CA GLU A 183 -35.61 -38.25 -3.58
C GLU A 183 -34.36 -37.57 -3.00
N ILE A 184 -33.29 -38.33 -2.77
CA ILE A 184 -32.01 -37.79 -2.28
C ILE A 184 -31.41 -36.81 -3.30
N VAL A 185 -31.37 -37.19 -4.58
CA VAL A 185 -30.80 -36.37 -5.67
C VAL A 185 -31.53 -35.04 -5.81
N LEU A 186 -32.86 -34.99 -5.62
CA LEU A 186 -33.62 -33.73 -5.63
C LEU A 186 -33.15 -32.72 -4.57
N THR A 187 -32.52 -33.18 -3.49
CA THR A 187 -31.93 -32.31 -2.44
C THR A 187 -30.50 -31.83 -2.74
N LEU A 188 -29.88 -32.35 -3.81
CA LEU A 188 -28.55 -31.95 -4.25
C LEU A 188 -28.60 -30.65 -5.06
N PRO A 189 -27.47 -29.92 -5.19
CA PRO A 189 -27.40 -28.77 -6.09
C PRO A 189 -27.87 -29.13 -7.51
N ARG A 190 -28.54 -28.22 -8.22
CA ARG A 190 -29.06 -28.47 -9.59
C ARG A 190 -28.00 -29.05 -10.52
N ARG A 191 -26.75 -28.58 -10.39
CA ARG A 191 -25.64 -29.07 -11.18
C ARG A 191 -25.30 -30.53 -10.93
N SER A 192 -25.77 -31.18 -9.87
CA SER A 192 -25.46 -32.58 -9.54
C SER A 192 -26.70 -33.48 -9.67
N GLN A 193 -27.83 -32.91 -10.08
CA GLN A 193 -29.06 -33.63 -10.40
C GLN A 193 -28.93 -34.26 -11.79
N SER A 194 -28.57 -35.54 -11.83
CA SER A 194 -28.30 -36.30 -13.05
C SER A 194 -28.76 -37.75 -12.93
N SER A 195 -28.95 -38.42 -14.05
CA SER A 195 -29.23 -39.86 -14.11
C SER A 195 -28.04 -40.66 -13.56
N SER A 196 -26.81 -40.20 -13.84
CA SER A 196 -25.57 -40.74 -13.29
C SER A 196 -25.57 -40.70 -11.74
N ALA A 197 -25.99 -39.59 -11.14
CA ALA A 197 -26.07 -39.45 -9.69
C ALA A 197 -27.11 -40.40 -9.07
N VAL A 198 -28.26 -40.57 -9.74
CA VAL A 198 -29.30 -41.54 -9.32
C VAL A 198 -28.75 -42.97 -9.38
N MET A 199 -28.04 -43.34 -10.45
CA MET A 199 -27.42 -44.67 -10.59
C MET A 199 -26.37 -44.95 -9.51
N LEU A 200 -25.50 -43.99 -9.19
CA LEU A 200 -24.47 -44.14 -8.17
C LEU A 200 -25.08 -44.26 -6.75
N LEU A 201 -26.05 -43.41 -6.41
CA LEU A 201 -26.71 -43.45 -5.10
C LEU A 201 -27.57 -44.69 -4.93
N SER A 202 -28.34 -45.09 -5.94
CA SER A 202 -29.13 -46.32 -5.89
C SER A 202 -28.24 -47.56 -5.74
N THR A 203 -27.10 -47.61 -6.43
CA THR A 203 -26.11 -48.67 -6.24
C THR A 203 -25.55 -48.68 -4.81
N ALA A 204 -25.22 -47.52 -4.23
CA ALA A 204 -24.74 -47.43 -2.86
C ALA A 204 -25.80 -47.91 -1.84
N ILE A 205 -27.07 -47.59 -2.06
CA ILE A 205 -28.21 -48.07 -1.26
C ILE A 205 -28.33 -49.59 -1.37
N MET A 206 -28.22 -50.16 -2.57
CA MET A 206 -28.26 -51.62 -2.75
C MET A 206 -27.09 -52.33 -2.07
N LEU A 207 -25.88 -51.77 -2.13
CA LEU A 207 -24.72 -52.31 -1.42
C LEU A 207 -24.91 -52.25 0.10
N LYS A 208 -25.62 -51.23 0.61
CA LYS A 208 -26.01 -51.15 2.03
C LYS A 208 -27.01 -52.25 2.38
N GLU A 209 -28.06 -52.43 1.58
CA GLU A 209 -29.05 -53.50 1.79
C GLU A 209 -28.42 -54.90 1.73
N GLY A 210 -27.41 -55.08 0.88
CA GLY A 210 -26.60 -56.30 0.79
C GLY A 210 -25.57 -56.48 1.92
N GLY A 211 -25.48 -55.54 2.87
CA GLY A 211 -24.57 -55.59 4.01
C GLY A 211 -23.10 -55.25 3.69
N VAL A 212 -22.81 -54.81 2.47
CA VAL A 212 -21.45 -54.40 2.05
C VAL A 212 -21.13 -52.99 2.57
N PHE A 213 -22.12 -52.09 2.54
CA PHE A 213 -21.99 -50.69 2.99
C PHE A 213 -22.80 -50.43 4.26
N LYS A 214 -22.43 -49.36 4.98
CA LYS A 214 -23.21 -48.79 6.08
C LYS A 214 -23.91 -47.49 5.64
N ASP A 215 -24.83 -46.98 6.45
CA ASP A 215 -25.46 -45.66 6.23
C ASP A 215 -24.44 -44.53 6.04
N ALA A 216 -23.34 -44.57 6.79
CA ALA A 216 -22.25 -43.60 6.66
C ALA A 216 -21.61 -43.61 5.27
N ASP A 217 -21.55 -44.75 4.60
CA ASP A 217 -20.95 -44.87 3.26
C ASP A 217 -21.89 -44.28 2.19
N VAL A 218 -23.19 -44.51 2.31
CA VAL A 218 -24.20 -43.86 1.45
C VAL A 218 -24.17 -42.34 1.61
N ASN A 219 -24.08 -41.85 2.86
CA ASN A 219 -23.96 -40.42 3.14
C ASN A 219 -22.69 -39.81 2.53
N ARG A 220 -21.55 -40.52 2.55
CA ARG A 220 -20.32 -40.03 1.90
C ARG A 220 -20.46 -39.93 0.37
N VAL A 221 -21.18 -40.86 -0.28
CA VAL A 221 -21.48 -40.75 -1.72
C VAL A 221 -22.37 -39.53 -1.99
N GLN A 222 -23.38 -39.31 -1.14
CA GLN A 222 -24.24 -38.13 -1.22
C GLN A 222 -23.45 -36.82 -1.01
N ASP A 223 -22.58 -36.78 -0.01
CA ASP A 223 -21.78 -35.61 0.31
C ASP A 223 -20.81 -35.29 -0.83
N TRP A 224 -20.17 -36.30 -1.42
CA TRP A 224 -19.33 -36.12 -2.61
C TRP A 224 -20.12 -35.46 -3.76
N LEU A 225 -21.30 -35.98 -4.09
CA LEU A 225 -22.17 -35.38 -5.12
C LEU A 225 -22.63 -33.96 -4.73
N ARG A 226 -22.80 -33.67 -3.44
CA ARG A 226 -23.20 -32.35 -2.92
C ARG A 226 -22.07 -31.32 -3.00
N THR A 227 -20.84 -31.74 -2.73
CA THR A 227 -19.64 -30.87 -2.67
C THR A 227 -18.90 -30.77 -4.00
N GLU A 228 -19.39 -31.43 -5.05
CA GLU A 228 -18.89 -31.26 -6.42
C GLU A 228 -18.68 -29.76 -6.72
N ALA A 229 -17.48 -29.38 -7.17
CA ALA A 229 -17.05 -27.98 -7.19
C ALA A 229 -17.95 -27.08 -8.07
N LYS A 230 -18.10 -25.80 -7.69
CA LYS A 230 -18.86 -24.79 -8.48
C LYS A 230 -18.16 -24.43 -9.79
N SER A 231 -16.84 -24.57 -9.83
CA SER A 231 -15.95 -24.37 -10.96
C SER A 231 -14.90 -25.48 -10.93
N ARG A 232 -14.41 -25.90 -12.09
CA ARG A 232 -13.33 -26.91 -12.16
C ARG A 232 -12.09 -26.29 -11.58
N THR A 233 -11.79 -26.66 -10.34
CA THR A 233 -10.63 -26.14 -9.63
C THR A 233 -9.52 -27.15 -9.91
N SER A 234 -8.48 -26.72 -10.63
CA SER A 234 -7.31 -27.54 -10.87
C SER A 234 -6.58 -27.82 -9.56
N MET A 235 -5.85 -28.93 -9.51
CA MET A 235 -4.94 -29.21 -8.40
C MET A 235 -3.94 -28.05 -8.17
N SER A 236 -3.50 -27.36 -9.23
CA SER A 236 -2.63 -26.17 -9.13
C SER A 236 -3.25 -25.05 -8.30
N ARG A 237 -4.51 -24.71 -8.57
CA ARG A 237 -5.27 -23.69 -7.81
C ARG A 237 -5.55 -24.13 -6.39
N CYS A 238 -5.82 -25.42 -6.16
CA CYS A 238 -6.00 -25.97 -4.82
C CYS A 238 -4.73 -25.78 -3.97
N VAL A 239 -3.57 -26.07 -4.55
CA VAL A 239 -2.28 -25.83 -3.90
C VAL A 239 -2.03 -24.34 -3.66
N CYS A 240 -2.27 -23.47 -4.64
CA CYS A 240 -2.12 -22.02 -4.48
C CYS A 240 -3.01 -21.48 -3.37
N ASN A 241 -4.27 -21.92 -3.28
CA ASN A 241 -5.19 -21.52 -2.22
C ASN A 241 -4.71 -21.99 -0.83
N SER A 242 -4.15 -23.19 -0.74
CA SER A 242 -3.62 -23.73 0.52
C SER A 242 -2.39 -22.94 0.98
N VAL A 243 -1.47 -22.65 0.07
CA VAL A 243 -0.28 -21.81 0.34
C VAL A 243 -0.69 -20.38 0.69
N SER A 244 -1.68 -19.81 -0.02
CA SER A 244 -2.26 -18.50 0.25
C SER A 244 -2.82 -18.41 1.67
N ALA A 245 -3.60 -19.42 2.07
CA ALA A 245 -4.19 -19.50 3.40
C ALA A 245 -3.10 -19.60 4.48
N ALA A 246 -2.14 -20.52 4.31
CA ALA A 246 -1.03 -20.71 5.26
C ALA A 246 -0.17 -19.45 5.41
N LEU A 247 0.22 -18.82 4.30
CA LEU A 247 1.02 -17.60 4.31
C LEU A 247 0.26 -16.45 4.97
N SER A 248 -1.00 -16.25 4.59
CA SER A 248 -1.84 -15.19 5.16
C SER A 248 -2.06 -15.37 6.65
N GLU A 249 -2.31 -16.61 7.10
CA GLU A 249 -2.49 -16.93 8.52
C GLU A 249 -1.21 -16.70 9.31
N ALA A 250 -0.06 -17.15 8.79
CA ALA A 250 1.24 -16.97 9.44
C ALA A 250 1.56 -15.49 9.68
N ILE A 251 1.26 -14.63 8.69
CA ILE A 251 1.41 -13.18 8.81
C ILE A 251 0.38 -12.60 9.79
N CYS A 252 -0.90 -12.94 9.64
CA CYS A 252 -1.97 -12.37 10.46
C CYS A 252 -1.83 -12.70 11.96
N ASN A 253 -1.30 -13.88 12.28
CA ASN A 253 -1.08 -14.35 13.65
C ASN A 253 0.31 -13.96 14.19
N GLY A 254 1.12 -13.24 13.41
CA GLY A 254 2.45 -12.79 13.80
C GLY A 254 3.52 -13.89 13.90
N ARG A 255 3.23 -15.11 13.43
CA ARG A 255 4.21 -16.21 13.35
C ARG A 255 5.28 -15.95 12.30
N LEU A 256 4.93 -15.19 11.27
CA LEU A 256 5.86 -14.73 10.24
C LEU A 256 5.94 -13.20 10.25
N PRO A 257 6.86 -12.61 11.03
CA PRO A 257 7.11 -11.18 11.03
C PRO A 257 7.52 -10.67 9.66
N ILE A 258 7.18 -9.42 9.36
CA ILE A 258 7.47 -8.78 8.08
C ILE A 258 8.60 -7.77 8.25
N ALA A 259 9.61 -7.90 7.41
CA ALA A 259 10.77 -7.04 7.31
C ALA A 259 10.84 -6.32 5.95
N LYS A 260 11.76 -5.35 5.84
CA LYS A 260 12.19 -4.77 4.57
C LYS A 260 13.43 -5.47 4.05
N GLN A 261 13.63 -5.39 2.74
CA GLN A 261 14.91 -5.75 2.15
C GLN A 261 16.06 -4.86 2.66
N TYR A 262 15.80 -3.56 2.83
CA TYR A 262 16.75 -2.55 3.30
C TYR A 262 16.12 -1.66 4.36
N GLY A 263 16.87 -1.37 5.42
CA GLY A 263 16.40 -0.58 6.56
C GLY A 263 15.44 -1.33 7.50
N SER A 264 14.94 -0.59 8.50
CA SER A 264 14.07 -1.13 9.54
C SER A 264 12.60 -1.23 9.10
N PRO A 265 11.85 -2.29 9.48
CA PRO A 265 12.31 -3.47 10.24
C PRO A 265 13.26 -4.36 9.44
N PHE A 266 14.41 -4.71 10.03
CA PHE A 266 15.45 -5.50 9.36
C PHE A 266 15.08 -6.97 9.25
N TRP A 267 15.56 -7.63 8.18
CA TRP A 267 15.32 -9.05 7.98
C TRP A 267 16.13 -9.92 8.96
N THR A 268 15.47 -10.99 9.44
CA THR A 268 16.01 -12.08 10.26
C THR A 268 15.62 -13.44 9.67
N SER A 269 16.26 -14.54 10.09
CA SER A 269 15.96 -15.89 9.59
C SER A 269 14.49 -16.29 9.74
N ASP A 270 13.81 -15.72 10.74
CA ASP A 270 12.46 -16.10 11.13
C ASP A 270 11.40 -15.17 10.53
N SER A 271 11.84 -14.16 9.76
CA SER A 271 10.97 -13.17 9.12
C SER A 271 10.90 -13.36 7.60
N ALA A 272 9.75 -13.02 7.03
CA ALA A 272 9.65 -12.72 5.61
C ALA A 272 10.06 -11.26 5.35
N PHE A 273 10.43 -10.92 4.13
CA PHE A 273 10.61 -9.52 3.74
C PHE A 273 9.95 -9.18 2.41
N VAL A 274 9.62 -7.90 2.25
CA VAL A 274 9.16 -7.34 0.98
C VAL A 274 10.36 -6.81 0.20
N ALA A 275 10.55 -7.31 -1.01
CA ALA A 275 11.62 -6.89 -1.92
C ALA A 275 11.21 -5.64 -2.72
N VAL A 276 12.17 -5.05 -3.43
CA VAL A 276 11.94 -3.88 -4.30
C VAL A 276 10.96 -4.18 -5.45
N ASP A 277 10.85 -5.45 -5.87
CA ASP A 277 9.86 -5.88 -6.88
C ASP A 277 8.48 -6.21 -6.28
N ASP A 278 8.24 -5.79 -5.02
CA ASP A 278 7.02 -6.03 -4.24
C ASP A 278 6.72 -7.51 -3.95
N SER A 279 7.65 -8.43 -4.23
CA SER A 279 7.50 -9.84 -3.86
C SER A 279 7.71 -10.08 -2.37
N ILE A 280 7.02 -11.07 -1.82
CA ILE A 280 7.21 -11.56 -0.45
C ILE A 280 8.21 -12.70 -0.48
N ASN A 281 9.26 -12.58 0.31
CA ASN A 281 10.40 -13.47 0.26
C ASN A 281 10.52 -14.25 1.56
N VAL A 282 10.47 -15.58 1.44
CA VAL A 282 10.54 -16.51 2.57
C VAL A 282 11.75 -17.44 2.42
N THR A 283 12.26 -17.93 3.55
CA THR A 283 13.35 -18.90 3.57
C THR A 283 12.84 -20.28 3.14
N LYS A 284 13.78 -21.21 2.85
CA LYS A 284 13.43 -22.60 2.58
C LYS A 284 12.70 -23.23 3.76
N ASP A 285 13.20 -23.02 4.98
CA ASP A 285 12.61 -23.60 6.19
C ASP A 285 11.20 -23.05 6.41
N THR A 286 10.99 -21.74 6.21
CA THR A 286 9.64 -21.16 6.27
C THR A 286 8.69 -21.78 5.25
N LEU A 287 9.13 -21.97 4.01
CA LEU A 287 8.31 -22.57 2.96
C LEU A 287 7.98 -24.04 3.29
N ASP A 288 8.99 -24.84 3.59
CA ASP A 288 8.87 -26.29 3.75
C ASP A 288 8.12 -26.64 5.07
N ASP A 289 8.38 -25.92 6.17
CA ASP A 289 7.86 -26.25 7.51
C ASP A 289 6.51 -25.58 7.83
N TYR A 290 6.13 -24.52 7.10
CA TYR A 290 4.88 -23.78 7.36
C TYR A 290 3.94 -23.69 6.17
N LEU A 291 4.46 -23.46 4.96
CA LEU A 291 3.60 -23.15 3.81
C LEU A 291 3.22 -24.39 3.00
N LEU A 292 4.07 -25.42 2.98
CA LEU A 292 3.87 -26.66 2.23
C LEU A 292 3.49 -27.85 3.13
N THR A 293 3.30 -27.64 4.43
CA THR A 293 3.04 -28.74 5.38
C THR A 293 1.73 -29.47 5.08
N ASP A 294 0.68 -28.73 4.73
CA ASP A 294 -0.67 -29.26 4.51
C ASP A 294 -1.06 -29.30 3.01
N VAL A 295 -0.09 -29.16 2.09
CA VAL A 295 -0.41 -29.29 0.66
C VAL A 295 -0.62 -30.75 0.27
N SER A 296 -1.62 -31.00 -0.58
CA SER A 296 -2.03 -32.34 -1.02
C SER A 296 -1.05 -33.03 -1.98
N VAL A 297 0.05 -32.36 -2.35
CA VAL A 297 1.01 -32.85 -3.36
C VAL A 297 2.44 -32.81 -2.84
N GLY A 298 3.32 -33.56 -3.50
CA GLY A 298 4.75 -33.51 -3.19
C GLY A 298 5.35 -32.12 -3.44
N ARG A 299 6.36 -31.76 -2.64
CA ARG A 299 7.04 -30.45 -2.68
C ARG A 299 7.35 -29.92 -4.09
N ASN A 300 8.01 -30.72 -4.93
CA ASN A 300 8.42 -30.27 -6.27
C ASN A 300 7.20 -30.00 -7.17
N THR A 301 6.14 -30.81 -7.05
CA THR A 301 4.88 -30.59 -7.76
C THR A 301 4.19 -29.32 -7.27
N ALA A 302 4.20 -29.06 -5.96
CA ALA A 302 3.64 -27.83 -5.41
C ALA A 302 4.37 -26.59 -5.95
N LEU A 303 5.70 -26.63 -6.04
CA LEU A 303 6.51 -25.52 -6.56
C LEU A 303 6.31 -25.33 -8.07
N GLN A 304 6.12 -26.40 -8.83
CA GLN A 304 5.74 -26.31 -10.23
C GLN A 304 4.37 -25.64 -10.38
N TYR A 305 3.37 -26.04 -9.59
CA TYR A 305 2.04 -25.42 -9.64
C TYR A 305 2.04 -23.94 -9.26
N LEU A 306 2.82 -23.53 -8.26
CA LEU A 306 2.97 -22.12 -7.92
C LEU A 306 3.64 -21.33 -9.06
N GLN A 307 4.53 -21.96 -9.83
CA GLN A 307 5.12 -21.33 -11.03
C GLN A 307 4.10 -21.24 -12.17
N ASP A 308 3.33 -22.30 -12.41
CA ASP A 308 2.35 -22.37 -13.51
C ASP A 308 1.20 -21.37 -13.33
N GLU A 309 0.89 -21.00 -12.08
CA GLU A 309 -0.09 -19.96 -11.73
C GLU A 309 0.55 -18.56 -11.56
N ASP A 310 1.81 -18.37 -11.97
CA ASP A 310 2.55 -17.10 -11.92
C ASP A 310 2.68 -16.46 -10.51
N VAL A 311 2.60 -17.27 -9.44
CA VAL A 311 2.70 -16.80 -8.05
C VAL A 311 4.03 -17.11 -7.36
N LEU A 312 4.91 -17.90 -8.01
CA LEU A 312 6.29 -18.13 -7.58
C LEU A 312 7.28 -17.64 -8.65
N PHE A 313 8.08 -16.64 -8.31
CA PHE A 313 9.03 -16.02 -9.22
C PHE A 313 10.43 -16.64 -9.10
N LYS A 314 10.99 -17.08 -10.23
CA LYS A 314 12.36 -17.58 -10.34
C LYS A 314 13.31 -16.60 -11.02
N GLU A 315 14.60 -16.83 -10.86
CA GLU A 315 15.65 -16.11 -11.58
C GLU A 315 15.75 -16.66 -13.02
N LYS A 316 15.62 -15.79 -14.03
CA LYS A 316 15.47 -16.17 -15.46
C LYS A 316 16.58 -17.09 -15.99
N GLU A 317 17.78 -17.00 -15.44
CA GLU A 317 18.96 -17.74 -15.92
C GLU A 317 19.41 -18.86 -14.97
N SER A 318 18.71 -19.06 -13.84
CA SER A 318 19.09 -20.06 -12.85
C SER A 318 18.29 -21.35 -13.03
N LYS A 319 18.93 -22.51 -12.86
CA LYS A 319 18.25 -23.81 -12.77
C LYS A 319 17.47 -23.98 -11.44
N GLY A 320 17.53 -23.01 -10.52
CA GLY A 320 16.91 -23.07 -9.21
C GLY A 320 15.56 -22.37 -9.15
N GLU A 321 14.72 -22.80 -8.21
CA GLU A 321 13.39 -22.21 -7.93
C GLU A 321 13.47 -20.97 -7.03
N GLN A 322 14.66 -20.61 -6.56
CA GLN A 322 14.91 -19.50 -5.64
C GLN A 322 15.54 -18.31 -6.37
N LYS A 323 15.22 -17.09 -5.94
CA LYS A 323 15.94 -15.86 -6.32
C LYS A 323 17.00 -15.50 -5.29
N THR A 324 18.10 -14.92 -5.75
CA THR A 324 19.13 -14.36 -4.86
C THR A 324 18.81 -12.89 -4.58
N TRP A 325 18.55 -12.57 -3.32
CA TRP A 325 18.36 -11.19 -2.86
C TRP A 325 19.47 -10.77 -1.91
N THR A 326 19.92 -9.52 -2.05
CA THR A 326 20.74 -8.88 -1.04
C THR A 326 19.82 -8.29 0.02
N VAL A 327 19.97 -8.73 1.26
CA VAL A 327 19.22 -8.24 2.42
C VAL A 327 20.15 -7.54 3.40
N GLU A 328 19.66 -6.48 4.03
CA GLU A 328 20.35 -5.80 5.10
C GLU A 328 19.94 -6.36 6.46
N THR A 329 20.94 -6.66 7.28
CA THR A 329 20.74 -7.08 8.67
C THR A 329 20.91 -5.90 9.62
N GLU A 330 20.43 -6.04 10.86
CA GLU A 330 20.50 -5.00 11.90
C GLU A 330 21.90 -4.39 12.10
N ASN A 331 22.94 -5.20 11.91
CA ASN A 331 24.35 -4.78 12.00
C ASN A 331 24.83 -3.93 10.79
N GLY A 332 23.94 -3.54 9.88
CA GLY A 332 24.25 -2.82 8.64
C GLY A 332 24.96 -3.67 7.58
N VAL A 333 25.10 -4.97 7.81
CA VAL A 333 25.76 -5.87 6.86
C VAL A 333 24.77 -6.31 5.79
N LYS A 334 25.09 -6.01 4.54
CA LYS A 334 24.36 -6.46 3.35
C LYS A 334 24.90 -7.82 2.91
N LYS A 335 24.05 -8.85 2.85
CA LYS A 335 24.46 -10.21 2.46
C LYS A 335 23.51 -10.78 1.39
N PRO A 336 24.04 -11.40 0.32
CA PRO A 336 23.22 -12.15 -0.62
C PRO A 336 22.72 -13.44 0.04
N ARG A 337 21.44 -13.73 -0.14
CA ARG A 337 20.77 -14.97 0.32
C ARG A 337 19.74 -15.42 -0.71
N ARG A 338 19.41 -16.70 -0.70
CA ARG A 338 18.42 -17.30 -1.59
C ARG A 338 17.07 -17.41 -0.91
N PHE A 339 16.01 -17.01 -1.60
CA PHE A 339 14.64 -17.00 -1.09
C PHE A 339 13.66 -17.54 -2.14
N TYR A 340 12.53 -18.01 -1.65
CA TYR A 340 11.34 -18.23 -2.49
C TYR A 340 10.58 -16.91 -2.58
N SER A 341 10.48 -16.35 -3.78
CA SER A 341 9.83 -15.06 -4.05
C SER A 341 8.40 -15.29 -4.49
N LEU A 342 7.45 -14.98 -3.62
CA LEU A 342 6.03 -15.21 -3.80
C LEU A 342 5.32 -13.90 -4.20
N SER A 343 4.32 -14.01 -5.07
CA SER A 343 3.44 -12.88 -5.38
C SER A 343 2.61 -12.47 -4.16
N ARG A 344 2.39 -11.16 -4.00
CA ARG A 344 1.45 -10.62 -3.01
C ARG A 344 -0.01 -10.95 -3.31
N ASP A 345 -0.31 -11.42 -4.52
CA ASP A 345 -1.63 -11.91 -4.89
C ASP A 345 -2.05 -13.13 -4.07
N LEU A 346 -1.08 -13.86 -3.48
CA LEU A 346 -1.35 -14.93 -2.53
C LEU A 346 -1.85 -14.42 -1.17
N LEU A 347 -1.76 -13.13 -0.86
CA LEU A 347 -2.19 -12.60 0.43
C LEU A 347 -3.66 -12.18 0.43
N THR A 348 -4.35 -12.56 1.50
CA THR A 348 -5.65 -11.96 1.82
C THR A 348 -5.53 -10.44 2.03
N PRO A 349 -6.59 -9.64 1.84
CA PRO A 349 -6.56 -8.19 2.06
C PRO A 349 -6.08 -7.81 3.47
N ARG A 350 -6.42 -8.61 4.48
CA ARG A 350 -5.97 -8.41 5.86
C ARG A 350 -4.47 -8.62 6.01
N ALA A 351 -3.92 -9.70 5.46
CA ALA A 351 -2.49 -9.98 5.51
C ALA A 351 -1.69 -8.91 4.73
N ASN A 352 -2.18 -8.51 3.56
CA ASN A 352 -1.59 -7.42 2.77
C ASN A 352 -1.50 -6.12 3.56
N ARG A 353 -2.57 -5.74 4.28
CA ARG A 353 -2.54 -4.55 5.14
C ARG A 353 -1.50 -4.65 6.26
N ILE A 354 -1.34 -5.83 6.88
CA ILE A 354 -0.31 -6.04 7.93
C ILE A 354 1.10 -5.90 7.35
N VAL A 355 1.32 -6.41 6.14
CA VAL A 355 2.59 -6.23 5.41
C VAL A 355 2.86 -4.74 5.19
N ASP A 356 1.89 -3.99 4.66
CA ASP A 356 2.06 -2.55 4.40
C ASP A 356 2.30 -1.77 5.70
N GLU A 357 1.56 -2.08 6.78
CA GLU A 357 1.75 -1.47 8.10
C GLU A 357 3.17 -1.74 8.65
N ALA A 358 3.67 -2.97 8.53
CA ALA A 358 5.01 -3.33 9.00
C ALA A 358 6.12 -2.66 8.19
N VAL A 359 5.96 -2.55 6.87
CA VAL A 359 6.91 -1.81 6.02
C VAL A 359 6.86 -0.31 6.35
N ALA A 360 5.70 0.26 6.65
CA ALA A 360 5.61 1.68 6.98
C ALA A 360 6.08 2.01 8.43
N SER A 361 6.03 1.06 9.36
CA SER A 361 6.04 1.30 10.82
C SER A 361 7.29 1.95 11.41
N ASP A 362 8.43 1.94 10.72
CA ASP A 362 9.60 2.65 11.22
C ASP A 362 9.41 4.18 11.15
N LEU A 363 8.78 4.68 10.08
CA LEU A 363 8.66 6.12 9.82
C LEU A 363 7.24 6.65 10.01
N PHE A 364 6.24 5.79 9.81
CA PHE A 364 4.84 6.08 10.04
C PHE A 364 4.38 5.42 11.35
N HIS A 365 3.63 6.16 12.16
CA HIS A 365 3.23 5.79 13.51
C HIS A 365 1.71 5.79 13.63
N LYS A 366 1.15 4.85 14.38
CA LYS A 366 -0.30 4.81 14.63
C LYS A 366 -0.70 5.96 15.56
N LEU A 367 -1.88 6.55 15.31
CA LEU A 367 -2.40 7.70 16.06
C LEU A 367 -2.72 7.40 17.54
N ASP A 368 -2.94 6.13 17.87
CA ASP A 368 -3.29 5.67 19.22
C ASP A 368 -2.10 5.59 20.18
N LYS A 369 -0.87 5.66 19.67
CA LYS A 369 0.36 5.65 20.46
C LYS A 369 0.99 7.04 20.47
N PRO A 370 0.69 7.89 21.46
CA PRO A 370 1.23 9.24 21.49
C PRO A 370 2.76 9.22 21.66
N ILE A 371 3.45 9.94 20.79
CA ILE A 371 4.88 10.20 20.86
C ILE A 371 5.08 11.60 21.44
N ASN A 372 5.84 11.72 22.53
CA ASN A 372 6.05 13.00 23.19
C ASN A 372 6.78 14.00 22.27
N ASN A 373 6.29 15.24 22.23
CA ASN A 373 6.80 16.31 21.37
C ASN A 373 6.83 15.96 19.88
N PHE A 374 5.93 15.09 19.42
CA PHE A 374 5.83 14.73 18.01
C PHE A 374 4.96 15.72 17.25
N PHE A 375 5.48 16.18 16.12
CA PHE A 375 4.85 17.10 15.17
C PHE A 375 4.62 16.34 13.86
N PRO A 376 3.40 15.82 13.67
CA PRO A 376 3.01 15.17 12.43
C PRO A 376 3.10 16.12 11.23
N PHE A 377 3.66 15.64 10.14
CA PHE A 377 3.75 16.36 8.86
C PHE A 377 2.77 15.78 7.84
N ILE A 378 2.73 14.46 7.73
CA ILE A 378 1.92 13.75 6.73
C ILE A 378 1.20 12.55 7.33
N LYS A 379 0.08 12.19 6.70
CA LYS A 379 -0.64 10.95 6.88
C LYS A 379 -0.33 10.01 5.71
N HIS A 380 -0.19 8.72 6.01
CA HIS A 380 -0.06 7.70 4.98
C HIS A 380 -1.34 7.61 4.15
N LYS A 381 -1.23 7.52 2.82
CA LYS A 381 -2.38 7.56 1.90
C LYS A 381 -3.44 6.47 2.16
N TYR A 382 -2.99 5.27 2.51
CA TYR A 382 -3.87 4.10 2.67
C TYR A 382 -3.91 3.55 4.10
N LEU A 383 -3.04 4.05 4.99
CA LEU A 383 -2.91 3.53 6.36
C LEU A 383 -3.26 4.65 7.33
N ASP A 384 -3.88 4.30 8.45
CA ASP A 384 -4.19 5.27 9.50
C ASP A 384 -2.96 5.53 10.37
N MET A 385 -1.88 6.00 9.72
CA MET A 385 -0.56 6.20 10.31
C MET A 385 0.00 7.53 9.84
N ILE A 386 0.87 8.13 10.65
CA ILE A 386 1.39 9.48 10.46
C ILE A 386 2.91 9.52 10.58
N ALA A 387 3.57 10.32 9.74
CA ALA A 387 5.00 10.58 9.83
C ALA A 387 5.24 12.04 10.16
N GLY A 388 6.32 12.31 10.88
CA GLY A 388 6.62 13.64 11.41
C GLY A 388 7.93 13.67 12.16
N GLN A 389 8.12 14.73 12.96
CA GLN A 389 9.37 14.99 13.66
C GLN A 389 9.13 15.09 15.17
N VAL A 390 10.05 14.58 15.99
CA VAL A 390 10.06 14.89 17.44
C VAL A 390 10.89 16.14 17.69
N ILE A 391 10.32 17.16 18.32
CA ILE A 391 11.00 18.44 18.58
C ILE A 391 10.94 18.79 20.06
N THR A 392 11.99 18.45 20.80
CA THR A 392 12.12 18.79 22.23
C THR A 392 12.49 20.26 22.44
N ASP A 393 13.36 20.78 21.58
CA ASP A 393 13.84 22.16 21.52
C ASP A 393 14.33 22.47 20.10
N TYR A 394 14.53 23.75 19.78
CA TYR A 394 15.08 24.18 18.49
C TYR A 394 16.61 24.36 18.52
N LYS A 395 17.26 24.10 19.65
CA LYS A 395 18.71 24.22 19.84
C LYS A 395 19.44 22.98 19.30
N HIS A 396 18.81 21.80 19.39
CA HIS A 396 19.37 20.53 18.96
C HIS A 396 18.75 20.05 17.64
N GLY A 397 19.59 19.93 16.61
CA GLY A 397 19.17 19.53 15.26
C GLY A 397 18.97 20.71 14.32
N ASN A 398 18.47 20.43 13.11
CA ASN A 398 18.12 21.46 12.13
C ASN A 398 16.60 21.51 11.97
N THR A 399 15.98 22.54 12.52
CA THR A 399 14.51 22.69 12.58
C THR A 399 13.98 23.70 11.57
N PHE A 400 14.84 24.15 10.64
CA PHE A 400 14.45 24.99 9.52
C PHE A 400 13.83 24.13 8.43
N ILE A 401 12.67 24.57 7.95
CA ILE A 401 11.84 23.82 7.00
C ILE A 401 11.65 24.66 5.74
N GLU A 402 11.93 24.07 4.59
CA GLU A 402 11.49 24.59 3.29
C GLU A 402 10.15 23.94 2.91
N VAL A 403 9.22 24.73 2.37
CA VAL A 403 7.97 24.28 1.78
C VAL A 403 7.84 24.84 0.36
N THR A 404 7.82 23.97 -0.65
CA THR A 404 7.72 24.38 -2.06
C THR A 404 6.68 23.60 -2.85
N GLY A 405 6.22 24.18 -3.97
CA GLY A 405 5.21 23.59 -4.86
C GLY A 405 4.35 24.62 -5.58
N THR A 406 3.52 24.17 -6.52
CA THR A 406 2.67 25.05 -7.34
C THR A 406 1.58 25.75 -6.51
N PRO A 407 0.99 26.86 -6.99
CA PRO A 407 -0.29 27.33 -6.46
C PRO A 407 -1.34 26.21 -6.38
N GLY A 408 -2.16 26.20 -5.34
CA GLY A 408 -3.21 25.21 -5.14
C GLY A 408 -2.75 23.82 -4.66
N SER A 409 -1.44 23.53 -4.60
CA SER A 409 -0.93 22.20 -4.25
C SER A 409 -1.10 21.80 -2.78
N GLY A 410 -1.50 22.71 -1.89
CA GLY A 410 -1.70 22.44 -0.46
C GLY A 410 -0.64 23.01 0.50
N LYS A 411 0.33 23.82 0.00
CA LYS A 411 1.38 24.45 0.83
C LYS A 411 0.83 25.21 2.04
N THR A 412 -0.05 26.18 1.78
CA THR A 412 -0.64 27.05 2.80
C THR A 412 -1.36 26.22 3.87
N ASP A 413 -2.09 25.19 3.44
CA ASP A 413 -2.78 24.28 4.34
C ASP A 413 -1.82 23.58 5.30
N TRP A 414 -0.73 23.01 4.77
CA TRP A 414 0.29 22.36 5.58
C TRP A 414 0.93 23.31 6.59
N ILE A 415 1.25 24.53 6.15
CA ILE A 415 1.86 25.56 7.01
C ILE A 415 0.88 25.97 8.12
N MET A 416 -0.42 26.17 7.82
CA MET A 416 -1.44 26.45 8.82
C MET A 416 -1.56 25.32 9.85
N MET A 417 -1.53 24.05 9.40
CA MET A 417 -1.54 22.90 10.31
C MET A 417 -0.31 22.90 11.21
N GLN A 418 0.88 23.23 10.68
CA GLN A 418 2.08 23.34 11.51
C GLN A 418 2.02 24.51 12.49
N ALA A 419 1.54 25.68 12.07
CA ALA A 419 1.38 26.86 12.93
C ALA A 419 0.51 26.53 14.15
N LEU A 420 -0.64 25.90 13.91
CA LEU A 420 -1.58 25.47 14.96
C LEU A 420 -1.00 24.42 15.89
N GLN A 421 -0.33 23.40 15.34
CA GLN A 421 0.28 22.33 16.15
C GLN A 421 1.36 22.89 17.08
N ARG A 422 2.19 23.81 16.58
CA ARG A 422 3.26 24.47 17.37
C ARG A 422 2.69 25.39 18.43
N ALA A 423 1.70 26.22 18.10
CA ALA A 423 1.01 27.05 19.08
C ALA A 423 0.37 26.17 20.18
N LYS A 424 -0.30 25.08 19.83
CA LYS A 424 -0.86 24.16 20.84
C LYS A 424 0.18 23.47 21.71
N ALA A 425 1.40 23.28 21.22
CA ALA A 425 2.53 22.78 21.99
C ALA A 425 3.15 23.84 22.93
N GLY A 426 2.65 25.07 22.92
CA GLY A 426 3.11 26.18 23.76
C GLY A 426 4.20 27.04 23.12
N ASP A 427 4.50 26.85 21.84
CA ASP A 427 5.40 27.73 21.11
C ASP A 427 4.77 29.11 20.91
N VAL A 428 5.62 30.12 20.76
CA VAL A 428 5.22 31.39 20.14
C VAL A 428 5.37 31.22 18.64
N VAL A 429 4.32 31.50 17.87
CA VAL A 429 4.34 31.39 16.41
C VAL A 429 4.07 32.76 15.80
N ILE A 430 4.93 33.20 14.88
CA ILE A 430 4.76 34.43 14.11
C ILE A 430 4.63 34.06 12.64
N VAL A 431 3.61 34.59 11.97
CA VAL A 431 3.43 34.49 10.52
C VAL A 431 3.62 35.88 9.92
N LEU A 432 4.55 36.02 8.99
CA LEU A 432 4.68 37.21 8.15
C LEU A 432 3.96 36.92 6.83
N ASP A 433 2.81 37.57 6.64
CA ASP A 433 1.84 37.23 5.60
C ASP A 433 1.72 38.36 4.55
N PRO A 434 2.52 38.32 3.47
CA PRO A 434 2.43 39.30 2.38
C PRO A 434 1.18 39.15 1.50
N THR A 435 0.50 38.00 1.53
CA THR A 435 -0.55 37.64 0.56
C THR A 435 -1.96 37.63 1.16
N ASN A 436 -2.10 37.83 2.47
CA ASN A 436 -3.31 37.57 3.24
C ASN A 436 -3.75 36.10 3.21
N ALA A 437 -2.84 35.17 2.95
CA ALA A 437 -3.13 33.74 2.99
C ALA A 437 -3.52 33.26 4.40
N PHE A 438 -3.21 34.02 5.45
CA PHE A 438 -3.56 33.73 6.84
C PHE A 438 -4.67 34.65 7.38
N CYS A 439 -5.41 35.37 6.54
CA CYS A 439 -6.56 36.14 7.02
C CYS A 439 -7.66 35.21 7.58
N ARG A 440 -8.60 35.78 8.36
CA ARG A 440 -9.66 35.01 9.02
C ARG A 440 -10.49 34.23 8.00
N GLU A 441 -10.80 34.85 6.87
CA GLU A 441 -11.61 34.26 5.79
C GLU A 441 -10.92 33.03 5.19
N GLU A 442 -9.61 33.12 4.92
CA GLU A 442 -8.82 31.98 4.41
C GLU A 442 -8.72 30.86 5.45
N LEU A 443 -8.46 31.17 6.73
CA LEU A 443 -8.43 30.16 7.80
C LEU A 443 -9.77 29.39 7.90
N LEU A 444 -10.90 30.09 7.77
CA LEU A 444 -12.24 29.47 7.71
C LEU A 444 -12.43 28.64 6.43
N GLY A 445 -11.95 29.13 5.28
CA GLY A 445 -11.93 28.40 4.01
C GLY A 445 -11.15 27.08 4.11
N HIS A 446 -10.05 27.10 4.86
CA HIS A 446 -9.26 25.94 5.25
C HIS A 446 -9.89 25.09 6.37
N ARG A 447 -11.19 25.28 6.67
CA ARG A 447 -11.97 24.50 7.63
C ARG A 447 -11.42 24.52 9.06
N ILE A 448 -10.66 25.55 9.44
CA ILE A 448 -10.26 25.78 10.82
C ILE A 448 -11.47 26.37 11.55
N PRO A 449 -11.98 25.72 12.62
CA PRO A 449 -13.17 26.22 13.31
C PRO A 449 -12.96 27.62 13.89
N GLU A 450 -13.99 28.46 13.86
CA GLU A 450 -13.94 29.84 14.38
C GLU A 450 -13.44 29.90 15.82
N LYS A 451 -13.93 29.01 16.69
CA LYS A 451 -13.45 28.88 18.08
C LYS A 451 -11.94 28.62 18.18
N ILE A 452 -11.35 27.90 17.23
CA ILE A 452 -9.90 27.69 17.20
C ILE A 452 -9.20 28.97 16.75
N ILE A 453 -9.73 29.66 15.74
CA ILE A 453 -9.19 30.96 15.29
C ILE A 453 -9.18 31.95 16.45
N ASP A 454 -10.30 32.15 17.13
CA ASP A 454 -10.43 33.09 18.26
C ASP A 454 -9.49 32.74 19.42
N ASN A 455 -9.28 31.43 19.69
CA ASN A 455 -8.46 30.98 20.80
C ASN A 455 -6.97 30.99 20.51
N TYR A 456 -6.55 30.89 19.25
CA TYR A 456 -5.14 30.67 18.91
C TYR A 456 -4.53 31.76 18.04
N PHE A 457 -5.31 32.57 17.32
CA PHE A 457 -4.77 33.57 16.40
C PHE A 457 -4.99 35.00 16.89
N THR A 458 -3.95 35.82 16.70
CA THR A 458 -3.97 37.27 16.89
C THR A 458 -3.51 37.92 15.59
N PHE A 459 -4.21 38.96 15.14
CA PHE A 459 -3.96 39.61 13.86
C PHE A 459 -3.42 41.03 14.06
N TRP A 460 -2.40 41.39 13.27
CA TRP A 460 -1.85 42.73 13.19
C TRP A 460 -1.74 43.15 11.72
N ASP A 461 -2.51 44.15 11.32
CA ASP A 461 -2.47 44.70 9.96
C ASP A 461 -1.64 45.99 9.94
N MET A 462 -0.45 45.93 9.34
CA MET A 462 0.46 47.08 9.28
C MET A 462 -0.09 48.24 8.44
N SER A 463 -0.98 47.97 7.49
CA SER A 463 -1.58 49.01 6.64
C SER A 463 -2.60 49.88 7.39
N THR A 464 -3.12 49.38 8.51
CA THR A 464 -4.12 50.09 9.33
C THR A 464 -3.64 50.43 10.74
N GLN A 465 -2.67 49.68 11.27
CA GLN A 465 -2.16 49.80 12.65
C GLN A 465 -0.70 50.29 12.71
N GLY A 466 0.01 50.35 11.58
CA GLY A 466 1.42 50.72 11.53
C GLY A 466 2.34 49.58 12.02
N TRP A 467 3.57 49.92 12.42
CA TRP A 467 4.53 48.92 12.88
C TRP A 467 4.06 48.26 14.20
N PRO A 468 4.17 46.93 14.35
CA PRO A 468 3.90 46.22 15.61
C PRO A 468 4.96 46.49 16.69
N VAL A 469 6.10 47.05 16.30
CA VAL A 469 7.24 47.34 17.17
C VAL A 469 7.79 48.73 16.90
N ASN A 470 8.41 49.34 17.90
CA ASN A 470 9.05 50.64 17.73
C ASN A 470 10.38 50.46 17.00
N ILE A 471 10.38 50.64 15.68
CA ILE A 471 11.59 50.57 14.85
C ILE A 471 12.56 51.75 15.10
N LEU A 472 12.08 52.79 15.78
CA LEU A 472 12.86 53.95 16.24
C LEU A 472 13.17 53.87 17.75
N ASP A 473 13.08 52.68 18.35
CA ASP A 473 13.59 52.46 19.71
C ASP A 473 15.12 52.49 19.71
N PHE A 474 15.66 53.57 20.25
CA PHE A 474 17.09 53.81 20.41
C PHE A 474 17.53 53.79 21.89
N GLU A 475 16.70 53.28 22.80
CA GLU A 475 17.00 53.30 24.25
C GLU A 475 18.30 52.55 24.59
N SER A 476 18.62 51.50 23.83
CA SER A 476 19.84 50.72 24.01
C SER A 476 21.05 51.25 23.23
N CYS A 477 20.98 52.43 22.64
CA CYS A 477 22.08 53.06 21.90
C CYS A 477 22.72 54.16 22.75
N GLU A 478 24.04 54.07 22.94
CA GLU A 478 24.81 54.99 23.81
C GLU A 478 25.08 56.34 23.14
N ASP A 479 25.18 56.37 21.81
CA ASP A 479 25.51 57.57 21.04
C ASP A 479 24.80 57.61 19.68
N ILE A 480 24.91 58.77 19.00
CA ILE A 480 24.34 58.99 17.66
C ILE A 480 24.88 58.01 16.62
N THR A 481 26.14 57.59 16.73
CA THR A 481 26.77 56.63 15.80
C THR A 481 26.06 55.29 15.85
N GLN A 482 25.77 54.77 17.04
CA GLN A 482 25.03 53.52 17.24
C GLN A 482 23.58 53.65 16.73
N ARG A 483 22.94 54.82 16.93
CA ARG A 483 21.58 55.08 16.40
C ARG A 483 21.55 55.07 14.86
N VAL A 484 22.52 55.74 14.24
CA VAL A 484 22.71 55.75 12.77
C VAL A 484 22.92 54.33 12.27
N GLN A 485 23.84 53.57 12.87
CA GLN A 485 24.11 52.18 12.49
C GLN A 485 22.85 51.31 12.58
N ARG A 486 22.07 51.45 13.65
CA ARG A 486 20.82 50.71 13.84
C ARG A 486 19.78 51.07 12.78
N LEU A 487 19.47 52.35 12.61
CA LEU A 487 18.49 52.80 11.62
C LEU A 487 18.92 52.40 10.20
N SER A 488 20.18 52.68 9.84
CA SER A 488 20.71 52.31 8.53
C SER A 488 20.69 50.81 8.30
N SER A 489 20.99 49.97 9.30
CA SER A 489 20.90 48.50 9.16
C SER A 489 19.47 48.08 8.78
N LEU A 490 18.46 48.60 9.48
CA LEU A 490 17.05 48.30 9.19
C LEU A 490 16.68 48.76 7.77
N LEU A 491 17.06 49.98 7.38
CA LEU A 491 16.76 50.51 6.06
C LEU A 491 17.48 49.75 4.94
N ILE A 492 18.76 49.41 5.12
CA ILE A 492 19.55 48.62 4.17
C ILE A 492 18.92 47.24 3.99
N SER A 493 18.52 46.60 5.10
CA SER A 493 17.85 45.30 5.09
C SER A 493 16.53 45.38 4.31
N GLY A 494 15.65 46.32 4.69
CA GLY A 494 14.32 46.49 4.12
C GLY A 494 14.33 46.93 2.65
N MET A 495 15.29 47.75 2.21
CA MET A 495 15.43 48.20 0.81
C MET A 495 16.34 47.31 -0.04
N HIS A 496 16.75 46.15 0.49
CA HIS A 496 17.57 45.14 -0.20
C HIS A 496 18.87 45.71 -0.78
N LEU A 497 19.51 46.65 -0.08
CA LEU A 497 20.66 47.36 -0.63
C LEU A 497 21.92 46.51 -0.55
N THR A 498 22.57 46.32 -1.70
CA THR A 498 23.83 45.57 -1.83
C THR A 498 24.97 46.42 -2.40
N GLY A 499 24.68 47.60 -2.95
CA GLY A 499 25.66 48.45 -3.63
C GLY A 499 26.52 49.27 -2.67
N SER A 500 27.84 49.24 -2.86
CA SER A 500 28.84 50.00 -2.07
C SER A 500 28.65 51.52 -2.12
N ASN A 501 27.95 52.04 -3.13
CA ASN A 501 27.66 53.48 -3.27
C ASN A 501 26.32 53.90 -2.64
N GLN A 502 25.37 52.97 -2.45
CA GLN A 502 24.05 53.27 -1.90
C GLN A 502 24.07 53.26 -0.37
N ILE A 503 24.82 52.33 0.22
CA ILE A 503 24.94 52.18 1.68
C ILE A 503 25.47 53.46 2.36
N PRO A 504 26.58 54.10 1.89
CA PRO A 504 27.06 55.34 2.50
C PRO A 504 26.05 56.48 2.44
N ILE A 505 25.31 56.61 1.33
CA ILE A 505 24.28 57.64 1.18
C ILE A 505 23.18 57.44 2.23
N VAL A 506 22.70 56.21 2.43
CA VAL A 506 21.70 55.91 3.46
C VAL A 506 22.22 56.23 4.86
N MET A 507 23.49 55.92 5.15
CA MET A 507 24.09 56.26 6.44
C MET A 507 24.16 57.76 6.68
N THR A 508 24.64 58.53 5.70
CA THR A 508 24.70 60.00 5.79
C THR A 508 23.30 60.60 5.96
N LYS A 509 22.31 60.15 5.18
CA LYS A 509 20.93 60.67 5.28
C LYS A 509 20.22 60.25 6.57
N ALA A 510 20.54 59.08 7.13
CA ALA A 510 20.06 58.68 8.43
C ALA A 510 20.67 59.54 9.55
N GLU A 511 21.96 59.87 9.47
CA GLU A 511 22.65 60.75 10.41
C GLU A 511 22.07 62.17 10.40
N GLU A 512 21.95 62.78 9.21
CA GLU A 512 21.31 64.10 9.05
C GLU A 512 19.90 64.11 9.65
N TRP A 513 19.10 63.06 9.40
CA TRP A 513 17.74 62.96 9.92
C TRP A 513 17.70 62.78 11.44
N LEU A 514 18.57 61.94 12.01
CA LEU A 514 18.61 61.69 13.46
C LEU A 514 19.07 62.91 14.26
N GLN A 515 20.05 63.66 13.76
CA GLN A 515 20.50 64.91 14.38
C GLN A 515 19.36 65.93 14.47
N GLU A 516 18.53 66.04 13.43
CA GLU A 516 17.34 66.89 13.46
C GLU A 516 16.19 66.32 14.29
N TYR A 517 16.06 64.99 14.36
CA TYR A 517 15.09 64.29 15.21
C TYR A 517 15.33 64.59 16.69
N GLU A 518 16.58 64.59 17.15
CA GLU A 518 16.95 64.93 18.53
C GLU A 518 16.55 66.36 18.92
N ILE A 519 16.50 67.28 17.96
CA ILE A 519 16.16 68.70 18.18
C ILE A 519 14.64 68.91 18.18
N ASN A 520 13.91 68.26 17.28
CA ASN A 520 12.51 68.57 16.99
C ASN A 520 11.50 67.57 17.56
N ASN A 521 11.94 66.41 18.05
CA ASN A 521 11.16 65.36 18.74
C ASN A 521 9.84 64.90 18.07
N SER A 522 9.61 65.25 16.79
CA SER A 522 8.31 65.07 16.12
C SER A 522 8.41 64.59 14.67
N LEU A 523 9.59 64.15 14.19
CA LEU A 523 9.76 63.72 12.80
C LEU A 523 9.32 62.25 12.63
N SER A 524 8.38 62.01 11.70
CA SER A 524 7.98 60.66 11.27
C SER A 524 9.03 60.07 10.33
N LEU A 525 9.24 58.74 10.39
CA LEU A 525 10.08 58.03 9.44
C LEU A 525 9.57 58.20 7.99
N HIS A 526 8.27 58.42 7.81
CA HIS A 526 7.66 58.70 6.50
C HIS A 526 8.12 60.02 5.87
N ASN A 527 8.75 60.90 6.64
CA ASN A 527 9.35 62.14 6.13
C ASN A 527 10.80 61.93 5.63
N LEU A 528 11.46 60.84 6.02
CA LEU A 528 12.85 60.55 5.61
C LEU A 528 13.04 60.48 4.08
N PRO A 529 12.12 59.89 3.27
CA PRO A 529 12.28 59.86 1.82
C PRO A 529 12.46 61.22 1.16
N ALA A 530 11.90 62.30 1.72
CA ALA A 530 12.03 63.64 1.15
C ALA A 530 13.49 64.14 1.11
N ARG A 531 14.38 63.57 1.94
CA ARG A 531 15.80 63.96 2.03
C ARG A 531 16.71 63.35 0.97
N PHE A 532 16.17 62.46 0.16
CA PHE A 532 16.87 61.77 -0.92
C PHE A 532 16.52 62.42 -2.27
N ASP A 533 16.71 63.74 -2.41
CA ASP A 533 16.26 64.54 -3.56
C ASP A 533 17.40 65.06 -4.46
N GLY A 534 18.66 64.87 -4.05
CA GLY A 534 19.83 65.38 -4.74
C GLY A 534 20.06 64.74 -6.12
N ASN A 535 20.98 63.77 -6.17
CA ASN A 535 21.43 63.12 -7.41
C ASN A 535 20.53 61.93 -7.83
N ALA A 536 20.79 61.36 -9.03
CA ALA A 536 20.00 60.25 -9.56
C ALA A 536 19.97 59.00 -8.65
N LYS A 537 21.08 58.69 -7.95
CA LYS A 537 21.15 57.55 -7.02
C LYS A 537 20.32 57.80 -5.76
N GLU A 538 20.32 59.03 -5.26
CA GLU A 538 19.43 59.42 -4.14
C GLU A 538 17.96 59.27 -4.55
N ARG A 539 17.56 59.69 -5.75
CA ARG A 539 16.17 59.52 -6.22
C ARG A 539 15.75 58.07 -6.38
N GLU A 540 16.67 57.18 -6.73
CA GLU A 540 16.45 55.73 -6.71
C GLU A 540 16.17 55.24 -5.28
N LEU A 541 17.02 55.62 -4.31
CA LEU A 541 16.84 55.29 -2.90
C LEU A 541 15.56 55.89 -2.32
N GLN A 542 15.19 57.11 -2.70
CA GLN A 542 13.92 57.74 -2.35
C GLN A 542 12.74 56.86 -2.78
N THR A 543 12.78 56.35 -4.01
CA THR A 543 11.71 55.53 -4.57
C THR A 543 11.59 54.21 -3.81
N LYS A 544 12.71 53.55 -3.53
CA LYS A 544 12.74 52.32 -2.71
C LYS A 544 12.24 52.55 -1.29
N LEU A 545 12.67 53.63 -0.63
CA LEU A 545 12.22 53.94 0.72
C LEU A 545 10.73 54.30 0.77
N LYS A 546 10.21 55.02 -0.22
CA LYS A 546 8.76 55.26 -0.35
C LYS A 546 8.00 53.95 -0.51
N ALA A 547 8.48 53.02 -1.31
CA ALA A 547 7.86 51.71 -1.50
C ALA A 547 7.90 50.84 -0.24
N LEU A 548 9.01 50.87 0.51
CA LEU A 548 9.15 50.18 1.80
C LEU A 548 8.08 50.67 2.79
N LEU A 549 7.91 51.99 2.87
CA LEU A 549 7.03 52.62 3.84
C LEU A 549 5.56 52.67 3.39
N SER A 550 5.25 52.52 2.10
CA SER A 550 3.86 52.64 1.60
C SER A 550 2.92 51.54 2.09
N THR A 551 3.48 50.42 2.56
CA THR A 551 2.74 49.27 3.08
C THR A 551 2.46 49.34 4.58
N VAL A 552 3.01 50.37 5.26
CA VAL A 552 2.87 50.56 6.70
C VAL A 552 2.24 51.92 6.98
N LYS A 553 1.22 51.96 7.82
CA LYS A 553 0.57 53.22 8.18
C LYS A 553 1.50 54.11 9.00
N ASP A 554 1.58 55.38 8.62
CA ASP A 554 2.20 56.40 9.45
C ASP A 554 1.32 56.71 10.65
N MET A 555 1.71 56.22 11.82
CA MET A 555 1.03 56.51 13.09
C MET A 555 1.47 57.86 13.69
N LYS A 556 2.35 58.62 13.03
CA LYS A 556 2.84 59.96 13.42
C LYS A 556 3.32 60.04 14.88
N ASN A 557 3.82 58.93 15.41
CA ASN A 557 4.21 58.77 16.82
C ASN A 557 3.06 59.00 17.83
N GLU A 558 1.79 59.01 17.39
CA GLU A 558 0.60 59.21 18.24
C GLU A 558 0.26 57.97 19.08
N VAL A 559 0.59 56.77 18.57
CA VAL A 559 0.35 55.50 19.24
C VAL A 559 1.66 54.75 19.39
N GLN A 560 2.01 54.41 20.63
CA GLN A 560 3.17 53.57 20.90
C GLN A 560 2.84 52.12 20.51
N PRO A 561 3.66 51.49 19.66
CA PRO A 561 3.45 50.10 19.29
C PRO A 561 3.71 49.16 20.48
N PRO A 562 3.05 48.00 20.55
CA PRO A 562 3.14 47.11 21.70
C PRO A 562 4.55 46.54 21.93
N GLY A 563 5.33 46.34 20.86
CA GLY A 563 6.70 45.80 20.95
C GLY A 563 6.74 44.28 21.13
N TRP A 564 7.90 43.67 20.82
CA TRP A 564 8.07 42.22 20.87
C TRP A 564 7.82 41.61 22.24
N ASN A 565 8.17 42.32 23.32
CA ASN A 565 7.96 41.80 24.68
C ASN A 565 6.47 41.51 24.93
N ASN A 566 5.58 42.45 24.64
CA ASN A 566 4.15 42.28 24.83
C ASN A 566 3.56 41.29 23.82
N LEU A 567 3.95 41.39 22.54
CA LEU A 567 3.45 40.53 21.47
C LEU A 567 3.80 39.05 21.65
N LEU A 568 4.92 38.75 22.30
CA LEU A 568 5.43 37.38 22.47
C LEU A 568 5.25 36.84 23.91
N THR A 569 4.62 37.61 24.81
CA THR A 569 4.33 37.18 26.19
C THR A 569 3.29 36.07 26.22
N GLU A 570 2.25 36.17 25.40
CA GLU A 570 1.19 35.17 25.29
C GLU A 570 1.67 33.94 24.51
N ARG A 571 2.18 32.95 25.23
CA ARG A 571 2.59 31.66 24.63
C ARG A 571 1.38 30.86 24.15
N GLY A 572 1.65 30.02 23.16
CA GLY A 572 0.66 29.14 22.56
C GLY A 572 -0.35 29.84 21.65
N LYS A 573 0.07 30.97 21.07
CA LYS A 573 -0.68 31.76 20.09
C LYS A 573 0.10 31.88 18.78
N VAL A 574 -0.64 32.15 17.71
CA VAL A 574 -0.14 32.49 16.38
C VAL A 574 -0.41 33.98 16.15
N LEU A 575 0.66 34.77 16.07
CA LEU A 575 0.60 36.17 15.67
C LEU A 575 0.75 36.27 14.14
N VAL A 576 -0.31 36.68 13.47
CA VAL A 576 -0.30 36.95 12.02
C VAL A 576 -0.07 38.43 11.80
N ILE A 577 1.04 38.78 11.15
CA ILE A 577 1.37 40.15 10.75
C ILE A 577 1.17 40.24 9.25
N SER A 578 0.22 41.07 8.83
CA SER A 578 -0.18 41.26 7.43
C SER A 578 0.13 42.69 6.96
N ALA A 579 0.29 42.86 5.64
CA ALA A 579 0.39 44.15 4.95
C ALA A 579 -0.97 44.62 4.41
N GLY A 580 -2.07 43.98 4.81
CA GLY A 580 -3.41 44.23 4.31
C GLY A 580 -3.50 44.04 2.80
N ASN A 581 -4.29 44.88 2.13
CA ASN A 581 -4.41 44.84 0.67
C ASN A 581 -3.23 45.50 -0.07
N ALA A 582 -2.17 45.91 0.64
CA ALA A 582 -1.03 46.57 0.03
C ALA A 582 -0.10 45.54 -0.64
N THR A 583 0.25 45.78 -1.90
CA THR A 583 1.24 44.96 -2.61
C THR A 583 2.65 45.31 -2.12
N ILE A 584 3.35 44.31 -1.58
CA ILE A 584 4.73 44.48 -1.14
C ILE A 584 5.66 44.51 -2.36
N ASN A 585 6.58 45.46 -2.36
CA ASN A 585 7.59 45.58 -3.41
C ASN A 585 8.70 44.56 -3.17
N SER A 586 9.06 43.80 -4.21
CA SER A 586 10.11 42.77 -4.15
C SER A 586 11.50 43.31 -3.84
N ASP A 587 11.76 44.60 -4.11
CA ASP A 587 13.03 45.28 -3.81
C ASP A 587 12.98 46.11 -2.52
N ALA A 588 11.82 46.14 -1.84
CA ALA A 588 11.59 46.93 -0.64
C ALA A 588 10.50 46.31 0.24
N ASN A 589 10.91 45.51 1.24
CA ASN A 589 10.01 44.68 2.03
C ASN A 589 10.05 45.02 3.54
N PRO A 590 8.93 45.46 4.15
CA PRO A 590 8.89 45.81 5.58
C PRO A 590 9.11 44.60 6.50
N TYR A 591 8.85 43.38 6.02
CA TYR A 591 9.07 42.17 6.81
C TYR A 591 10.55 41.91 7.09
N ASP A 592 11.46 42.34 6.23
CA ASP A 592 12.90 42.26 6.49
C ASP A 592 13.31 43.15 7.71
N ILE A 593 12.63 44.28 7.91
CA ILE A 593 12.81 45.13 9.10
C ILE A 593 12.27 44.41 10.34
N LEU A 594 11.05 43.86 10.27
CA LEU A 594 10.48 43.11 11.39
C LEU A 594 11.34 41.92 11.78
N PHE A 595 11.84 41.17 10.80
CA PHE A 595 12.70 40.02 11.03
C PHE A 595 14.03 40.44 11.69
N ASP A 596 14.60 41.59 11.32
CA ASP A 596 15.82 42.13 11.95
C ASP A 596 15.60 42.59 13.39
N THR A 597 14.49 43.27 13.66
CA THR A 597 14.13 43.65 15.04
C THR A 597 13.83 42.42 15.91
N LEU A 598 13.19 41.39 15.34
CA LEU A 598 12.90 40.13 16.02
C LEU A 598 14.18 39.36 16.36
N TYR A 599 15.12 39.30 15.41
CA TYR A 599 16.43 38.70 15.64
C TYR A 599 17.17 39.39 16.79
N SER A 600 17.19 40.73 16.77
CA SER A 600 17.81 41.55 17.82
C SER A 600 17.14 41.35 19.18
N PHE A 601 15.82 41.22 19.22
CA PHE A 601 15.08 40.91 20.43
C PHE A 601 15.43 39.52 20.98
N LYS A 602 15.50 38.50 20.12
CA LYS A 602 15.83 37.12 20.52
C LYS A 602 17.28 36.92 20.95
N ASP A 603 18.22 37.69 20.42
CA ASP A 603 19.60 37.63 20.90
C ASP A 603 19.72 38.09 22.36
N LYS A 604 18.90 39.08 22.76
CA LYS A 604 18.76 39.55 24.16
C LYS A 604 17.88 38.61 25.01
N ASN A 605 16.86 37.99 24.40
CA ASN A 605 15.87 37.13 25.07
C ASN A 605 15.91 35.70 24.51
N ARG A 606 16.92 34.92 24.93
CA ARG A 606 17.27 33.64 24.30
C ARG A 606 16.35 32.46 24.65
N ASP A 607 15.50 32.61 25.66
CA ASP A 607 14.65 31.54 26.15
C ASP A 607 13.30 31.47 25.43
N GLY A 608 12.77 30.25 25.30
CA GLY A 608 11.45 29.98 24.74
C GLY A 608 11.46 29.71 23.23
N LYS A 609 10.73 28.67 22.85
CA LYS A 609 10.55 28.25 21.46
C LYS A 609 9.80 29.30 20.66
N LEU A 610 10.43 29.77 19.57
CA LEU A 610 9.83 30.68 18.61
C LEU A 610 9.83 30.03 17.22
N THR A 611 8.65 29.97 16.61
CA THR A 611 8.52 29.61 15.19
C THR A 611 8.20 30.86 14.38
N VAL A 612 8.96 31.09 13.32
CA VAL A 612 8.67 32.14 12.34
C VAL A 612 8.31 31.50 11.01
N ILE A 613 7.16 31.87 10.46
CA ILE A 613 6.68 31.43 9.16
C ILE A 613 6.82 32.62 8.21
N LEU A 614 7.57 32.40 7.14
CA LEU A 614 7.84 33.37 6.08
C LEU A 614 7.16 32.87 4.82
N ASP A 615 5.95 33.39 4.57
CA ASP A 615 5.24 33.08 3.33
C ASP A 615 5.79 33.91 2.17
N GLU A 616 5.78 33.34 0.96
CA GLU A 616 6.38 33.91 -0.25
C GLU A 616 7.81 34.47 0.00
N VAL A 617 8.66 33.63 0.59
CA VAL A 617 10.04 33.96 1.01
C VAL A 617 10.86 34.58 -0.11
N GLN A 618 10.54 34.31 -1.38
CA GLN A 618 11.23 34.91 -2.52
C GLN A 618 11.16 36.44 -2.58
N THR A 619 10.26 37.05 -1.82
CA THR A 619 10.10 38.51 -1.70
C THR A 619 11.00 39.13 -0.63
N LEU A 620 11.74 38.32 0.14
CA LEU A 620 12.64 38.77 1.21
C LEU A 620 14.08 38.93 0.72
N ASN A 621 14.92 39.54 1.55
CA ASN A 621 16.32 39.77 1.21
C ASN A 621 17.15 38.47 1.35
N HIS A 622 17.64 37.93 0.23
CA HIS A 622 18.51 36.74 0.20
C HIS A 622 20.01 37.05 0.17
N GLY A 623 20.41 38.32 0.33
CA GLY A 623 21.81 38.69 0.36
C GLY A 623 22.58 37.94 1.44
N SER A 624 23.87 37.63 1.21
CA SER A 624 24.70 36.89 2.18
C SER A 624 24.78 37.53 3.56
N ASN A 625 24.59 38.85 3.64
CA ASN A 625 24.58 39.63 4.87
C ASN A 625 23.17 39.93 5.40
N SER A 626 22.12 39.40 4.79
CA SER A 626 20.74 39.61 5.22
C SER A 626 20.45 38.90 6.55
N THR A 627 19.43 39.39 7.26
CA THR A 627 19.02 38.80 8.55
C THR A 627 18.48 37.38 8.37
N LEU A 628 17.81 37.08 7.24
CA LEU A 628 17.40 35.72 6.87
C LEU A 628 18.59 34.74 6.91
N VAL A 629 19.66 35.06 6.17
CA VAL A 629 20.84 34.20 6.12
C VAL A 629 21.56 34.12 7.48
N LYS A 630 21.58 35.22 8.26
CA LYS A 630 22.15 35.22 9.62
C LYS A 630 21.37 34.31 10.57
N ILE A 631 20.04 34.34 10.56
CA ILE A 631 19.21 33.44 11.39
C ILE A 631 19.39 31.98 10.95
N LEU A 632 19.37 31.72 9.65
CA LEU A 632 19.50 30.35 9.15
C LEU A 632 20.91 29.76 9.37
N SER A 633 21.93 30.60 9.54
CA SER A 633 23.29 30.16 9.87
C SER A 633 23.60 30.10 11.37
N ARG A 634 23.03 30.99 12.20
CA ARG A 634 23.40 31.17 13.61
C ARG A 634 22.24 31.10 14.62
N GLY A 635 21.00 31.21 14.14
CA GLY A 635 19.78 31.39 14.94
C GLY A 635 19.34 30.17 15.77
N ARG A 636 19.86 28.97 15.50
CA ARG A 636 19.51 27.77 16.30
C ARG A 636 19.83 27.92 17.79
N LYS A 637 20.91 28.64 18.11
CA LYS A 637 21.28 28.95 19.50
C LYS A 637 20.23 29.81 20.24
N LEU A 638 19.32 30.44 19.51
CA LEU A 638 18.28 31.33 20.01
C LEU A 638 16.91 30.64 20.15
N ASP A 639 16.86 29.31 20.01
CA ASP A 639 15.64 28.50 20.09
C ASP A 639 14.57 28.97 19.07
N ILE A 640 15.03 29.21 17.83
CA ILE A 640 14.21 29.67 16.70
C ILE A 640 14.10 28.54 15.67
N SER A 641 12.89 28.28 15.20
CA SER A 641 12.60 27.54 13.97
C SER A 641 12.00 28.49 12.93
N VAL A 642 12.33 28.24 11.67
CA VAL A 642 11.85 29.04 10.54
C VAL A 642 11.24 28.09 9.51
N ILE A 643 10.04 28.40 9.04
CA ILE A 643 9.39 27.74 7.91
C ILE A 643 9.38 28.73 6.75
N LEU A 644 10.03 28.35 5.65
CA LEU A 644 10.16 29.15 4.44
C LEU A 644 9.22 28.58 3.38
N ALA A 645 8.28 29.38 2.88
CA ALA A 645 7.38 28.94 1.83
C ALA A 645 7.64 29.70 0.53
N SER A 646 7.68 28.98 -0.59
CA SER A 646 7.84 29.55 -1.93
C SER A 646 7.11 28.71 -2.97
N GLN A 647 6.88 29.31 -4.13
CA GLN A 647 6.41 28.61 -5.32
C GLN A 647 7.56 28.20 -6.26
N ASP A 648 8.72 28.85 -6.13
CA ASP A 648 9.85 28.71 -7.03
C ASP A 648 10.99 27.92 -6.39
N TYR A 649 11.23 26.72 -6.92
CA TYR A 649 12.28 25.81 -6.47
C TYR A 649 13.63 26.08 -7.15
N LEU A 650 13.64 26.58 -8.39
CA LEU A 650 14.87 26.78 -9.17
C LEU A 650 15.45 28.19 -9.05
N ASN A 651 14.81 29.07 -8.28
CA ASN A 651 15.39 30.36 -7.94
C ASN A 651 16.77 30.18 -7.29
N ARG A 652 17.83 30.57 -8.03
CA ARG A 652 19.23 30.40 -7.58
C ARG A 652 19.53 31.08 -6.25
N SER A 653 18.88 32.21 -5.95
CA SER A 653 19.08 32.91 -4.68
C SER A 653 18.45 32.15 -3.51
N LEU A 654 17.28 31.54 -3.73
CA LEU A 654 16.62 30.68 -2.74
C LEU A 654 17.33 29.34 -2.55
N ALA A 655 17.92 28.76 -3.61
CA ALA A 655 18.66 27.52 -3.51
C ALA A 655 19.82 27.60 -2.49
N ALA A 656 20.43 28.78 -2.31
CA ALA A 656 21.44 28.99 -1.27
C ALA A 656 20.82 29.04 0.14
N VAL A 657 19.64 29.65 0.27
CA VAL A 657 18.87 29.74 1.52
C VAL A 657 18.39 28.35 1.96
N TYR A 658 17.83 27.56 1.03
CA TYR A 658 17.30 26.22 1.28
C TYR A 658 18.36 25.22 1.75
N LYS A 659 19.64 25.41 1.41
CA LYS A 659 20.74 24.58 1.96
C LYS A 659 20.87 24.67 3.48
N HIS A 660 20.31 25.71 4.10
CA HIS A 660 20.25 25.81 5.55
C HIS A 660 19.08 25.03 6.16
N CYS A 661 18.06 24.68 5.37
CA CYS A 661 16.93 23.88 5.82
C CYS A 661 17.33 22.43 6.07
N GLY A 662 16.81 21.85 7.14
CA GLY A 662 17.06 20.45 7.51
C GLY A 662 15.96 19.50 7.09
N THR A 663 14.82 20.08 6.68
CA THR A 663 13.65 19.38 6.18
C THR A 663 13.08 20.16 5.00
N HIS A 664 12.71 19.43 3.95
CA HIS A 664 12.15 19.93 2.72
C HIS A 664 10.80 19.24 2.51
N ILE A 665 9.74 20.04 2.44
CA ILE A 665 8.37 19.63 2.19
C ILE A 665 8.05 20.02 0.76
N LEU A 666 8.02 19.03 -0.12
CA LEU A 666 8.01 19.23 -1.56
C LEU A 666 6.66 18.77 -2.09
N PHE A 667 5.77 19.74 -2.32
CA PHE A 667 4.54 19.53 -3.08
C PHE A 667 4.87 19.48 -4.58
N ARG A 668 3.88 19.12 -5.39
CA ARG A 668 4.02 19.07 -6.85
C ARG A 668 4.63 20.38 -7.39
N PRO A 669 5.81 20.34 -8.02
CA PRO A 669 6.48 21.54 -8.52
C PRO A 669 5.95 21.98 -9.90
N LEU A 670 6.20 23.24 -10.27
CA LEU A 670 5.76 23.81 -11.54
C LEU A 670 6.85 23.64 -12.61
N GLY A 671 6.52 22.98 -13.71
CA GLY A 671 7.41 22.83 -14.86
C GLY A 671 8.38 21.65 -14.75
N GLU A 672 8.81 21.16 -15.91
CA GLU A 672 9.49 19.86 -16.02
C GLU A 672 10.92 19.86 -15.48
N GLU A 673 11.61 21.01 -15.51
CA GLU A 673 12.93 21.17 -14.91
C GLU A 673 12.87 21.05 -13.38
N CYS A 674 11.87 21.70 -12.75
CA CYS A 674 11.64 21.60 -11.31
C CYS A 674 11.26 20.17 -10.92
N ILE A 675 10.43 19.49 -11.72
CA ILE A 675 10.07 18.08 -11.49
C ILE A 675 11.32 17.20 -11.48
N ARG A 676 12.26 17.38 -12.43
CA ARG A 676 13.52 16.63 -12.47
C ARG A 676 14.39 16.91 -11.25
N ALA A 677 14.54 18.17 -10.87
CA ALA A 677 15.38 18.57 -9.74
C ALA A 677 14.81 18.08 -8.39
N VAL A 678 13.48 18.09 -8.23
CA VAL A 678 12.80 17.52 -7.07
C VAL A 678 12.91 16.00 -7.06
N ALA A 679 12.78 15.31 -8.20
CA ALA A 679 12.97 13.86 -8.29
C ALA A 679 14.41 13.45 -7.90
N GLU A 680 15.41 14.20 -8.36
CA GLU A 680 16.81 13.99 -7.98
C GLU A 680 17.03 14.21 -6.47
N LEU A 681 16.53 15.31 -5.91
CA LEU A 681 16.62 15.60 -4.47
C LEU A 681 15.95 14.50 -3.65
N THR A 682 14.75 14.08 -4.03
CA THR A 682 13.93 13.12 -3.27
C THR A 682 14.35 11.67 -3.48
N LYS A 683 15.14 11.39 -4.53
CA LYS A 683 15.44 10.04 -5.04
C LYS A 683 14.17 9.23 -5.34
N LEU A 684 13.10 9.90 -5.75
CA LEU A 684 11.85 9.29 -6.18
C LEU A 684 11.81 9.22 -7.71
N ASP A 685 11.00 8.31 -8.25
CA ASP A 685 10.77 8.26 -9.68
C ASP A 685 10.13 9.58 -10.17
N ILE A 686 10.59 10.06 -11.32
CA ILE A 686 10.13 11.34 -11.89
C ILE A 686 8.61 11.36 -12.13
N ASN A 687 8.01 10.22 -12.48
CA ASN A 687 6.58 10.12 -12.70
C ASN A 687 5.78 10.24 -11.39
N VAL A 688 6.35 9.77 -10.28
CA VAL A 688 5.74 9.94 -8.95
C VAL A 688 5.66 11.43 -8.61
N ILE A 689 6.74 12.19 -8.80
CA ILE A 689 6.74 13.65 -8.57
C ILE A 689 5.76 14.37 -9.50
N ARG A 690 5.74 14.01 -10.79
CA ARG A 690 4.85 14.61 -11.78
C ARG A 690 3.37 14.42 -11.45
N THR A 691 3.03 13.28 -10.84
CA THR A 691 1.65 12.86 -10.54
C THR A 691 1.27 13.01 -9.07
N LEU A 692 2.09 13.68 -8.25
CA LEU A 692 1.76 13.99 -6.86
C LEU A 692 0.40 14.72 -6.80
N PRO A 693 -0.61 14.15 -6.12
CA PRO A 693 -1.91 14.80 -5.96
C PRO A 693 -1.79 16.09 -5.16
N ASP A 694 -2.77 16.98 -5.32
CA ASP A 694 -2.88 18.14 -4.44
C ASP A 694 -3.07 17.67 -2.98
N PHE A 695 -2.57 18.47 -2.03
CA PHE A 695 -2.45 18.15 -0.60
C PHE A 695 -1.51 16.98 -0.26
N CYS A 696 -0.88 16.33 -1.25
CA CYS A 696 0.20 15.37 -1.01
C CYS A 696 1.57 16.02 -1.19
N CYS A 697 2.53 15.63 -0.37
CA CYS A 697 3.92 16.08 -0.48
C CYS A 697 4.92 14.95 -0.25
N ALA A 698 6.10 15.12 -0.84
CA ALA A 698 7.29 14.34 -0.52
C ALA A 698 8.08 15.06 0.57
N ILE A 699 8.51 14.34 1.60
CA ILE A 699 9.32 14.88 2.68
C ILE A 699 10.72 14.29 2.60
N MET A 700 11.70 15.18 2.49
CA MET A 700 13.12 14.86 2.65
C MET A 700 13.65 15.60 3.87
N GLY A 701 14.25 14.89 4.84
CA GLY A 701 14.80 15.55 6.02
C GLY A 701 14.69 14.72 7.29
N ALA A 702 14.56 15.41 8.42
CA ALA A 702 14.51 14.80 9.75
C ALA A 702 13.12 14.24 10.07
N ILE A 703 12.94 12.92 9.97
CA ILE A 703 11.72 12.18 10.35
C ILE A 703 12.02 11.26 11.54
N TYR A 704 11.10 11.20 12.49
CA TYR A 704 11.21 10.31 13.65
C TYR A 704 11.13 8.84 13.23
N SER A 705 12.16 8.08 13.59
CA SER A 705 12.24 6.64 13.37
C SER A 705 11.96 5.89 14.68
N GLU A 706 10.98 5.00 14.64
CA GLU A 706 10.60 4.17 15.79
C GLU A 706 11.70 3.19 16.17
N TYR A 707 12.47 2.71 15.19
CA TYR A 707 13.62 1.84 15.44
C TYR A 707 14.75 2.57 16.17
N SER A 708 15.16 3.74 15.66
CA SER A 708 16.30 4.48 16.22
C SER A 708 15.96 5.37 17.40
N LYS A 709 14.66 5.53 17.72
CA LYS A 709 14.12 6.39 18.78
C LYS A 709 14.60 7.85 18.69
N LYS A 710 14.85 8.33 17.47
CA LYS A 710 15.30 9.70 17.19
C LYS A 710 14.90 10.12 15.78
N ASN A 711 15.02 11.42 15.50
CA ASN A 711 14.89 11.91 14.14
C ASN A 711 16.08 11.42 13.30
N LYS A 712 15.79 10.74 12.20
CA LYS A 712 16.75 10.30 11.20
C LYS A 712 16.67 11.20 9.98
N GLN A 713 17.82 11.58 9.44
CA GLN A 713 17.88 12.21 8.12
C GLN A 713 17.62 11.16 7.06
N LEU A 714 16.57 11.36 6.27
CA LEU A 714 16.16 10.42 5.25
C LEU A 714 17.16 10.37 4.08
N GLU A 715 17.37 9.16 3.55
CA GLU A 715 18.16 8.97 2.33
C GLU A 715 17.32 9.08 1.07
N SER A 716 16.02 8.83 1.16
CA SER A 716 15.01 8.96 0.11
C SER A 716 13.73 9.49 0.75
N ALA A 717 12.96 10.29 0.02
CA ALA A 717 11.80 10.96 0.57
C ALA A 717 10.66 9.98 0.90
N VAL A 718 9.87 10.32 1.92
CA VAL A 718 8.60 9.67 2.20
C VAL A 718 7.46 10.51 1.65
N ILE A 719 6.40 9.87 1.15
CA ILE A 719 5.25 10.56 0.56
C ILE A 719 4.02 10.34 1.44
N GLY A 720 3.21 11.39 1.59
CA GLY A 720 1.91 11.26 2.22
C GLY A 720 1.04 12.49 1.99
N GLU A 721 -0.18 12.40 2.47
CA GLU A 721 -1.15 13.51 2.49
C GLU A 721 -0.83 14.45 3.66
N THR A 722 -1.09 15.73 3.49
CA THR A 722 -0.92 16.73 4.56
C THR A 722 -1.69 16.29 5.80
N TYR A 723 -1.00 16.20 6.94
CA TYR A 723 -1.66 15.84 8.18
C TYR A 723 -2.54 16.99 8.67
N ARG A 724 -3.84 16.73 8.79
CA ARG A 724 -4.82 17.63 9.40
C ARG A 724 -5.19 17.10 10.78
N PRO A 725 -4.99 17.87 11.87
CA PRO A 725 -5.36 17.43 13.20
C PRO A 725 -6.88 17.20 13.35
N PRO A 726 -7.34 16.27 14.20
CA PRO A 726 -8.77 15.93 14.35
C PRO A 726 -9.69 17.09 14.76
N TYR A 727 -9.13 18.18 15.30
CA TYR A 727 -9.85 19.39 15.69
C TYR A 727 -10.00 20.42 14.55
N VAL A 728 -9.50 20.11 13.35
CA VAL A 728 -9.71 20.87 12.12
C VAL A 728 -10.68 20.08 11.23
N GLY A 729 -11.55 20.76 10.49
CA GLY A 729 -12.46 20.09 9.55
C GLY A 729 -11.70 19.44 8.39
N ASN A 730 -12.27 18.40 7.79
CA ASN A 730 -11.77 17.80 6.55
C ASN A 730 -12.46 18.43 5.34
N TYR A 731 -11.80 18.46 4.19
CA TYR A 731 -12.41 18.91 2.94
C TYR A 731 -13.50 17.95 2.45
N ASP A 732 -13.38 16.66 2.75
CA ASP A 732 -14.28 15.59 2.28
C ASP A 732 -15.53 15.37 3.15
N LYS A 733 -15.92 16.36 3.96
CA LYS A 733 -17.21 16.34 4.67
C LYS A 733 -18.10 17.48 4.16
N ASN A 734 -18.51 17.38 2.91
CA ASN A 734 -19.76 18.00 2.48
C ASN A 734 -20.82 16.90 2.40
N ASN A 735 -21.96 17.18 3.04
CA ASN A 735 -23.22 16.44 2.90
C ASN A 735 -23.60 16.22 1.44
#